data_AF-A0A7V2P6V1-F1
#
_entry.id   AF-A0A7V2P6V1-F1
#
_cell.length_a   1.000
_cell.length_b   1.000
_cell.length_c   1.000
_cell.angle_alpha   90.00
_cell.angle_beta   90.00
_cell.angle_gamma   90.00
#
_symmetry.space_group_name_H-M   'P 1'
#
loop_
_entity.id
_entity.type
_entity.pdbx_description
1 polymer ?
#
loop_
_entity_poly.entity_id
_entity_poly.type
_entity_poly.pdbx_seq_one_letter_code
_entity_poly.pdbx_strand_id
1 'polypeptide(L)'
;MRIRHLIRFFKQVKSESGQTLLLVMLLLLVGGLLLPPLLSLSITGLKTGQIYEAKAEEVYSADSGLEHAMWQIKYGDLASVLTSPSYDIYDYNTTWSYNLSEQLNAKDVSVSLEHEWIPLGISEPNKVKARNIIESGKLIVFGSAPDASTCQIDIIFYPDDGDVLEIETLGVWLSTGFQYVAGSSSFGAPTTQGHAGGQAIIWDFDPTPFADFPGVDAGATEQRSVITFQYTANQPGALPATVSWVTTSGVSDVPYSWDADSRVYHITSTAGDTKVESYNVKSEIRKLGSAFSGDYRAIGNSLMLDENPDWGGPRRDTLLAESSATVDDIPDNASVTAAYLYWSGWFEGIEDDTPDKQIIWEDDCSDMSDWSGAGPDWVISFGRFRGHHNGGESDRYLTMQSSLDLSEYAGDEVTVSWEQDASWSADPSDGLYFAFSADGGNTWGGNIEAFHDDNPPAEFNYIIPAGYLTDDFKFRFYLDDFGDSWEYCYIDDITISVTPSIFSDSCSNFDNWNAGDDWSINSGRFQGHHEGSESDRYLTMESSLDLSAYSGEDMAIAWEQDASWTADPNDRLYFAFSADGGNTWGSNIEAFRDDNPPTDFAYGIPDEYLTSNFKVRLYLHGFSGLAEYCYVDNIVIYQCAMPMADTTAIFKIDGTQVYFDDGTPTQGSGELVADTSQVIDNMNYGNPHGYSYSSCRDVTGLVREYSTEGAGGRHPGNGTYTVGGVNADTDDEWAYAGWSLIIIYTSPETEGHQLYLYDNFLYCNHNTNLDFDSDGEEGGILSGFLVPAPIAGEVNAATMSCFVTEGDDYYNGDYIALNDTKLWDGTEGESLNDVWNGQSIGMTADGVDVDTFYITWASGLLDTGDTSAQIDIVTDVDIWNLVYIILSFRSEITTSDAISYSIGYVSEP
;
A
#
# COMPACT_ATOMS: atom_id res chain seq x y z
N MET A 1 -52.09 -12.10 45.99
CA MET A 1 -53.33 -12.23 46.81
C MET A 1 -53.85 -10.92 47.47
N ARG A 2 -53.16 -9.77 47.38
CA ARG A 2 -53.54 -8.54 48.15
C ARG A 2 -54.31 -7.44 47.37
N ILE A 3 -54.30 -7.43 46.03
CA ILE A 3 -55.00 -6.39 45.23
C ILE A 3 -56.54 -6.56 45.25
N ARG A 4 -57.06 -7.80 45.29
CA ARG A 4 -58.51 -8.05 45.41
C ARG A 4 -59.11 -7.57 46.74
N HIS A 5 -58.31 -7.50 47.81
CA HIS A 5 -58.76 -6.94 49.10
C HIS A 5 -58.78 -5.41 49.08
N LEU A 6 -57.81 -4.78 48.40
CA LEU A 6 -57.77 -3.33 48.23
C LEU A 6 -58.98 -2.81 47.43
N ILE A 7 -59.33 -3.47 46.33
CA ILE A 7 -60.48 -3.10 45.49
C ILE A 7 -61.81 -3.30 46.23
N ARG A 8 -61.92 -4.33 47.08
CA ARG A 8 -63.11 -4.51 47.94
C ARG A 8 -63.24 -3.41 49.00
N PHE A 9 -62.12 -2.98 49.57
CA PHE A 9 -62.08 -1.87 50.52
C PHE A 9 -62.60 -0.57 49.89
N PHE A 10 -62.10 -0.19 48.70
CA PHE A 10 -62.57 1.02 47.99
C PHE A 10 -64.04 0.95 47.55
N LYS A 11 -64.60 -0.24 47.28
CA LYS A 11 -66.03 -0.39 46.96
C LYS A 11 -66.96 -0.20 48.16
N GLN A 12 -66.47 -0.39 49.39
CA GLN A 12 -67.27 -0.32 50.61
C GLN A 12 -67.37 1.11 51.20
N VAL A 13 -66.53 2.04 50.72
CA VAL A 13 -66.43 3.43 51.22
C VAL A 13 -67.42 4.40 50.53
N LYS A 14 -68.22 3.94 49.56
CA LYS A 14 -69.09 4.80 48.72
C LYS A 14 -70.27 5.50 49.42
N SER A 15 -70.53 5.27 50.72
CA SER A 15 -71.68 5.87 51.42
C SER A 15 -71.35 6.69 52.67
N GLU A 16 -70.08 7.00 52.95
CA GLU A 16 -69.71 7.82 54.11
C GLU A 16 -68.85 9.01 53.70
N SER A 17 -69.48 10.20 53.62
CA SER A 17 -68.83 11.48 53.28
C SER A 17 -67.73 11.92 54.26
N GLY A 18 -67.55 11.21 55.39
CA GLY A 18 -66.47 11.45 56.36
C GLY A 18 -65.19 10.63 56.14
N GLN A 19 -65.21 9.55 55.35
CA GLN A 19 -64.05 8.65 55.21
C GLN A 19 -63.01 9.13 54.17
N THR A 20 -63.41 10.00 53.24
CA THR A 20 -62.49 10.62 52.27
C THR A 20 -61.38 11.40 52.97
N LEU A 21 -61.70 12.14 54.05
CA LEU A 21 -60.71 12.89 54.81
C LEU A 21 -59.68 11.96 55.44
N LEU A 22 -60.11 10.84 56.04
CA LEU A 22 -59.20 9.86 56.64
C LEU A 22 -58.32 9.18 55.59
N LEU A 23 -58.87 8.82 54.42
CA LEU A 23 -58.09 8.26 53.32
C LEU A 23 -57.06 9.27 52.79
N VAL A 24 -57.43 10.54 52.63
CA VAL A 24 -56.52 11.61 52.21
C VAL A 24 -55.43 11.82 53.26
N MET A 25 -55.76 11.83 54.55
CA MET A 25 -54.74 11.95 55.61
C MET A 25 -53.80 10.74 55.65
N LEU A 26 -54.30 9.52 55.39
CA LEU A 26 -53.49 8.31 55.34
C LEU A 26 -52.58 8.30 54.10
N LEU A 27 -53.07 8.75 52.95
CA LEU A 27 -52.28 8.95 51.74
C LEU A 27 -51.21 10.05 51.91
N LEU A 28 -51.55 11.15 52.59
CA LEU A 28 -50.60 12.21 52.94
C LEU A 28 -49.55 11.71 53.95
N LEU A 29 -49.94 10.87 54.91
CA LEU A 29 -49.01 10.26 55.86
C LEU A 29 -48.08 9.27 55.16
N VAL A 30 -48.61 8.41 54.28
CA VAL A 30 -47.81 7.47 53.48
C VAL A 30 -46.89 8.22 52.51
N GLY A 31 -47.40 9.24 51.82
CA GLY A 31 -46.60 10.12 50.94
C GLY A 31 -45.51 10.86 51.72
N GLY A 32 -45.83 11.39 52.90
CA GLY A 32 -44.87 12.05 53.79
C GLY A 32 -43.80 11.10 54.37
N LEU A 33 -44.09 9.80 54.49
CA LEU A 33 -43.13 8.79 54.93
C LEU A 33 -42.28 8.22 53.79
N LEU A 34 -42.82 8.15 52.57
CA LEU A 34 -42.14 7.53 51.41
C LEU A 34 -41.36 8.54 50.54
N LEU A 35 -41.89 9.74 50.33
CA LEU A 35 -41.26 10.73 49.45
C LEU A 35 -39.88 11.20 49.94
N PRO A 36 -39.67 11.52 51.24
CA PRO A 36 -38.36 11.99 51.68
C PRO A 36 -37.24 10.94 51.51
N PRO A 37 -37.42 9.65 51.88
CA PRO A 37 -36.42 8.62 51.58
C PRO A 37 -36.16 8.42 50.09
N LEU A 38 -37.20 8.45 49.23
CA LEU A 38 -37.03 8.31 47.79
C LEU A 38 -36.27 9.49 47.18
N LEU A 39 -36.62 10.72 47.54
CA LEU A 39 -35.87 11.90 47.11
C LEU A 39 -34.43 11.89 47.63
N SER A 40 -34.21 11.42 48.87
CA SER A 40 -32.87 11.23 49.41
C SER A 40 -32.07 10.21 48.59
N LEU A 41 -32.68 9.09 48.18
CA LEU A 41 -32.03 8.09 47.32
C LEU A 41 -31.73 8.64 45.93
N SER A 42 -32.64 9.40 45.32
CA SER A 42 -32.40 10.07 44.03
C SER A 42 -31.26 11.10 44.11
N ILE A 43 -31.19 11.88 45.20
CA ILE A 43 -30.07 12.81 45.43
C ILE A 43 -28.75 12.07 45.60
N THR A 44 -28.74 10.94 46.32
CA THR A 44 -27.54 10.09 46.42
C THR A 44 -27.14 9.54 45.06
N GLY A 45 -28.09 9.03 44.26
CA GLY A 45 -27.82 8.53 42.91
C GLY A 45 -27.22 9.58 41.99
N LEU A 46 -27.77 10.81 42.00
CA LEU A 46 -27.23 11.94 41.23
C LEU A 46 -25.81 12.31 41.68
N LYS A 47 -25.56 12.39 42.99
CA LYS A 47 -24.21 12.67 43.51
C LYS A 47 -23.21 11.58 43.16
N THR A 48 -23.63 10.31 43.24
CA THR A 48 -22.80 9.18 42.86
C THR A 48 -22.50 9.21 41.36
N GLY A 49 -23.48 9.52 40.51
CA GLY A 49 -23.29 9.71 39.07
C GLY A 49 -22.27 10.79 38.75
N GLN A 50 -22.39 11.97 39.38
CA GLN A 50 -21.42 13.07 39.22
C GLN A 50 -20.00 12.71 39.67
N ILE A 51 -19.87 11.87 40.71
CA ILE A 51 -18.54 11.37 41.15
C ILE A 51 -17.95 10.40 40.12
N TYR A 52 -18.76 9.50 39.55
CA TYR A 52 -18.30 8.59 38.51
C TYR A 52 -17.91 9.33 37.23
N GLU A 53 -18.73 10.30 36.80
CA GLU A 53 -18.46 11.16 35.64
C GLU A 53 -17.16 11.94 35.84
N ALA A 54 -17.00 12.64 36.96
CA ALA A 54 -15.78 13.38 37.27
C ALA A 54 -14.53 12.47 37.37
N LYS A 55 -14.69 11.22 37.83
CA LYS A 55 -13.57 10.25 37.87
C LYS A 55 -13.27 9.65 36.51
N ALA A 56 -14.27 9.42 35.67
CA ALA A 56 -14.09 9.01 34.29
C ALA A 56 -13.35 10.10 33.50
N GLU A 57 -13.78 11.36 33.62
CA GLU A 57 -13.09 12.52 33.03
C GLU A 57 -11.62 12.58 33.47
N GLU A 58 -11.31 12.36 34.75
CA GLU A 58 -9.93 12.32 35.24
C GLU A 58 -9.12 11.15 34.67
N VAL A 59 -9.72 9.97 34.51
CA VAL A 59 -9.05 8.82 33.89
C VAL A 59 -8.74 9.12 32.42
N TYR A 60 -9.72 9.59 31.65
CA TYR A 60 -9.53 9.92 30.24
C TYR A 60 -8.50 11.03 30.05
N SER A 61 -8.52 12.08 30.88
CA SER A 61 -7.50 13.15 30.80
C SER A 61 -6.10 12.65 31.14
N ALA A 62 -5.96 11.76 32.12
CA ALA A 62 -4.67 11.16 32.44
C ALA A 62 -4.18 10.25 31.30
N ASP A 63 -5.07 9.45 30.71
CA ASP A 63 -4.77 8.57 29.59
C ASP A 63 -4.30 9.35 28.35
N SER A 64 -4.99 10.44 27.99
CA SER A 64 -4.56 11.32 26.90
C SER A 64 -3.17 11.94 27.13
N GLY A 65 -2.79 12.22 28.39
CA GLY A 65 -1.42 12.66 28.69
C GLY A 65 -0.37 11.58 28.48
N LEU A 66 -0.75 10.32 28.66
CA LEU A 66 0.09 9.16 28.37
C LEU A 66 0.27 9.00 26.86
N GLU A 67 -0.81 9.08 26.09
CA GLU A 67 -0.78 9.05 24.62
C GLU A 67 0.05 10.19 24.04
N HIS A 68 -0.10 11.41 24.57
CA HIS A 68 0.75 12.53 24.16
C HIS A 68 2.23 12.26 24.43
N ALA A 69 2.57 11.66 25.58
CA ALA A 69 3.95 11.28 25.88
C ALA A 69 4.48 10.21 24.93
N MET A 70 3.65 9.22 24.57
CA MET A 70 3.99 8.20 23.59
C MET A 70 4.22 8.79 22.20
N TRP A 71 3.38 9.73 21.77
CA TRP A 71 3.55 10.49 20.54
C TRP A 71 4.90 11.23 20.52
N GLN A 72 5.20 11.97 21.60
CA GLN A 72 6.46 12.70 21.76
C GLN A 72 7.68 11.78 21.73
N ILE A 73 7.58 10.59 22.33
CA ILE A 73 8.61 9.54 22.25
C ILE A 73 8.75 9.07 20.80
N LYS A 74 7.66 8.68 20.12
CA LYS A 74 7.65 8.13 18.75
C LYS A 74 8.34 9.08 17.77
N TYR A 75 7.93 10.35 17.76
CA TYR A 75 8.41 11.35 16.79
C TYR A 75 9.69 12.10 17.22
N GLY A 76 10.31 11.72 18.35
CA GLY A 76 11.62 12.26 18.75
C GLY A 76 11.61 13.70 19.27
N ASP A 77 10.43 14.25 19.62
CA ASP A 77 10.25 15.65 20.00
C ASP A 77 10.41 15.90 21.53
N LEU A 78 10.87 14.90 22.29
CA LEU A 78 11.08 15.00 23.75
C LEU A 78 11.94 16.20 24.17
N ALA A 79 12.93 16.59 23.35
CA ALA A 79 13.81 17.71 23.68
C ALA A 79 13.09 19.08 23.67
N SER A 80 12.00 19.23 22.90
CA SER A 80 11.23 20.47 22.84
C SER A 80 10.32 20.64 24.07
N VAL A 81 9.75 19.53 24.55
CA VAL A 81 8.83 19.54 25.70
C VAL A 81 9.58 19.42 27.04
N LEU A 82 10.73 18.76 27.09
CA LEU A 82 11.54 18.53 28.31
C LEU A 82 12.73 19.50 28.40
N THR A 83 12.44 20.77 28.64
CA THR A 83 13.45 21.85 28.63
C THR A 83 14.22 22.04 29.95
N SER A 84 13.69 21.56 31.09
CA SER A 84 14.32 21.77 32.40
C SER A 84 14.02 20.65 33.41
N PRO A 85 15.02 19.85 33.83
CA PRO A 85 16.39 19.80 33.29
C PRO A 85 16.39 19.41 31.81
N SER A 86 17.43 19.79 31.07
CA SER A 86 17.55 19.42 29.66
C SER A 86 17.51 17.90 29.50
N TYR A 87 16.65 17.41 28.62
CA TYR A 87 16.62 16.00 28.26
C TYR A 87 17.97 15.52 27.71
N ASP A 88 18.37 14.31 28.10
CA ASP A 88 19.54 13.64 27.52
C ASP A 88 19.31 12.13 27.50
N ILE A 89 19.52 11.53 26.34
CA ILE A 89 19.29 10.11 26.07
C ILE A 89 20.15 9.15 26.92
N TYR A 90 21.22 9.65 27.54
CA TYR A 90 22.12 8.85 28.38
C TYR A 90 21.84 9.03 29.88
N ASP A 91 20.83 9.83 30.27
CA ASP A 91 20.54 10.14 31.66
C ASP A 91 19.42 9.28 32.24
N TYR A 92 19.81 8.16 32.86
CA TYR A 92 18.87 7.26 33.53
C TYR A 92 18.42 7.75 34.92
N ASN A 93 19.02 8.82 35.46
CA ASN A 93 18.85 9.23 36.86
C ASN A 93 17.84 10.37 37.05
N THR A 94 17.30 10.90 35.95
CA THR A 94 16.47 12.11 35.95
C THR A 94 15.05 11.76 35.56
N THR A 95 14.09 12.13 36.42
CA THR A 95 12.68 12.18 36.05
C THR A 95 12.38 13.56 35.47
N TRP A 96 11.97 13.62 34.21
CA TRP A 96 11.50 14.84 33.56
C TRP A 96 9.99 14.97 33.72
N SER A 97 9.48 16.20 33.65
CA SER A 97 8.03 16.42 33.67
C SER A 97 7.65 17.66 32.88
N TYR A 98 6.46 17.62 32.27
CA TYR A 98 5.84 18.74 31.59
C TYR A 98 4.33 18.71 31.82
N ASN A 99 3.65 19.83 31.54
CA ASN A 99 2.19 19.89 31.56
C ASN A 99 1.72 20.09 30.13
N LEU A 100 0.56 19.51 29.80
CA LEU A 100 -0.09 19.81 28.53
C LEU A 100 -0.47 21.30 28.47
N SER A 101 -0.37 21.90 27.29
CA SER A 101 -0.70 23.32 27.07
C SER A 101 -2.19 23.60 27.25
N GLU A 102 -3.03 22.62 26.97
CA GLU A 102 -4.48 22.70 27.05
C GLU A 102 -5.04 21.82 28.19
N GLN A 103 -6.17 22.25 28.76
CA GLN A 103 -6.89 21.45 29.74
C GLN A 103 -7.74 20.41 29.02
N LEU A 104 -7.56 19.14 29.37
CA LEU A 104 -8.39 18.04 28.87
C LEU A 104 -9.51 17.77 29.88
N ASN A 105 -10.77 17.83 29.43
CA ASN A 105 -11.96 17.71 30.31
C ASN A 105 -11.92 18.67 31.51
N ALA A 106 -11.44 19.91 31.31
CA ALA A 106 -11.23 20.90 32.37
C ALA A 106 -10.30 20.43 33.51
N LYS A 107 -9.38 19.50 33.22
CA LYS A 107 -8.32 19.05 34.13
C LYS A 107 -6.96 19.47 33.57
N ASP A 108 -6.10 19.95 34.47
CA ASP A 108 -4.68 20.08 34.16
C ASP A 108 -4.05 18.68 34.16
N VAL A 109 -3.28 18.37 33.12
CA VAL A 109 -2.61 17.08 32.96
C VAL A 109 -1.10 17.28 33.09
N SER A 110 -0.49 16.55 34.01
CA SER A 110 0.95 16.57 34.25
C SER A 110 1.54 15.21 33.88
N VAL A 111 2.53 15.22 33.00
CA VAL A 111 3.22 14.03 32.52
C VAL A 111 4.63 14.04 33.09
N SER A 112 5.05 12.92 33.66
CA SER A 112 6.44 12.66 34.04
C SER A 112 6.98 11.45 33.30
N LEU A 113 8.25 11.52 32.91
CA LEU A 113 8.94 10.52 32.11
C LEU A 113 10.33 10.30 32.70
N GLU A 114 10.78 9.05 32.77
CA GLU A 114 12.15 8.67 33.10
C GLU A 114 12.58 7.45 32.27
N HIS A 115 13.88 7.28 32.07
CA HIS A 115 14.41 6.06 31.46
C HIS A 115 14.52 4.97 32.53
N GLU A 116 13.82 3.86 32.34
CA GLU A 116 13.89 2.72 33.24
C GLU A 116 15.18 1.94 32.99
N TRP A 117 16.00 1.76 34.02
CA TRP A 117 17.22 0.96 33.95
C TRP A 117 16.90 -0.54 34.06
N ILE A 118 16.80 -1.20 32.91
CA ILE A 118 16.46 -2.62 32.78
C ILE A 118 17.56 -3.61 33.21
N PRO A 119 18.87 -3.36 32.99
CA PRO A 119 19.89 -4.34 33.33
C PRO A 119 19.95 -4.70 34.83
N LEU A 120 19.62 -5.93 35.16
CA LEU A 120 19.63 -6.44 36.53
C LEU A 120 21.04 -6.82 37.00
N GLY A 121 21.33 -6.54 38.26
CA GLY A 121 22.64 -6.82 38.87
C GLY A 121 23.72 -5.77 38.55
N ILE A 122 23.42 -4.82 37.66
CA ILE A 122 24.30 -3.72 37.29
C ILE A 122 23.78 -2.43 37.93
N SER A 123 24.66 -1.68 38.61
CA SER A 123 24.29 -0.35 39.09
C SER A 123 24.10 0.59 37.90
N GLU A 124 22.99 1.31 37.90
CA GLU A 124 22.67 2.33 36.91
C GLU A 124 23.85 3.28 36.66
N PRO A 125 24.29 3.46 35.40
CA PRO A 125 25.36 4.38 35.05
C PRO A 125 24.90 5.83 35.14
N ASN A 126 25.81 6.72 35.54
CA ASN A 126 25.59 8.15 35.28
C ASN A 126 25.74 8.44 33.77
N LYS A 127 25.19 9.57 33.33
CA LYS A 127 25.23 10.08 31.96
C LYS A 127 26.58 9.95 31.25
N VAL A 128 27.68 10.32 31.90
CA VAL A 128 29.02 10.28 31.29
C VAL A 128 29.49 8.84 31.08
N LYS A 129 29.27 7.98 32.08
CA LYS A 129 29.62 6.56 32.00
C LYS A 129 28.77 5.85 30.95
N ALA A 130 27.47 6.15 30.91
CA ALA A 130 26.56 5.55 29.94
C ALA A 130 26.98 5.89 28.51
N ARG A 131 27.20 7.18 28.24
CA ARG A 131 27.72 7.68 26.97
C ARG A 131 29.02 6.99 26.55
N ASN A 132 30.01 6.91 27.45
CA ASN A 132 31.29 6.29 27.12
C ASN A 132 31.17 4.80 26.77
N ILE A 133 30.29 4.05 27.43
CA ILE A 133 30.09 2.62 27.11
C ILE A 133 29.40 2.50 25.75
N ILE A 134 28.31 3.26 25.54
CA ILE A 134 27.50 3.20 24.34
C ILE A 134 28.29 3.64 23.09
N GLU A 135 28.98 4.78 23.17
CA GLU A 135 29.74 5.37 22.06
C GLU A 135 31.07 4.62 21.79
N SER A 136 31.52 3.74 22.69
CA SER A 136 32.74 2.96 22.44
C SER A 136 32.59 1.96 21.29
N GLY A 137 31.37 1.46 21.04
CA GLY A 137 31.09 0.42 20.05
C GLY A 137 31.81 -0.93 20.25
N LYS A 138 32.66 -1.05 21.29
CA LYS A 138 33.58 -2.19 21.45
C LYS A 138 32.88 -3.49 21.79
N LEU A 139 31.80 -3.42 22.58
CA LEU A 139 30.91 -4.53 22.88
C LEU A 139 29.47 -4.07 22.73
N ILE A 140 28.76 -4.72 21.82
CA ILE A 140 27.37 -4.44 21.51
C ILE A 140 26.56 -5.68 21.88
N VAL A 141 25.42 -5.47 22.51
CA VAL A 141 24.45 -6.52 22.78
C VAL A 141 23.07 -5.97 22.48
N PHE A 142 22.26 -6.73 21.76
CA PHE A 142 20.88 -6.37 21.47
C PHE A 142 19.99 -7.60 21.46
N GLY A 143 18.70 -7.40 21.72
CA GLY A 143 17.69 -8.43 21.63
C GLY A 143 16.78 -8.21 20.42
N SER A 144 16.33 -9.29 19.80
CA SER A 144 15.32 -9.25 18.75
C SER A 144 14.36 -10.44 18.84
N ALA A 145 13.22 -10.35 18.17
CA ALA A 145 12.25 -11.43 18.03
C ALA A 145 11.98 -11.66 16.54
N PRO A 146 12.78 -12.51 15.86
CA PRO A 146 12.65 -12.72 14.41
C PRO A 146 11.32 -13.35 14.01
N ASP A 147 10.64 -14.01 14.95
CA ASP A 147 9.31 -14.58 14.74
C ASP A 147 8.47 -14.54 16.03
N ALA A 148 7.20 -14.94 15.92
CA ALA A 148 6.21 -14.92 17.01
C ALA A 148 6.48 -15.91 18.17
N SER A 149 7.56 -16.69 18.08
CA SER A 149 7.91 -17.73 19.05
C SER A 149 9.36 -17.69 19.49
N THR A 150 10.27 -17.14 18.68
CA THR A 150 11.71 -17.12 18.90
C THR A 150 12.18 -15.72 19.28
N CYS A 151 12.96 -15.64 20.35
CA CYS A 151 13.75 -14.47 20.69
C CYS A 151 15.24 -14.79 20.53
N GLN A 152 16.01 -13.80 20.10
CA GLN A 152 17.42 -13.87 19.83
C GLN A 152 18.16 -12.76 20.60
N ILE A 153 19.36 -13.09 21.08
CA ILE A 153 20.31 -12.16 21.66
C ILE A 153 21.59 -12.22 20.82
N ASP A 154 21.96 -11.10 20.25
CA ASP A 154 23.22 -10.93 19.53
C ASP A 154 24.23 -10.26 20.44
N ILE A 155 25.44 -10.81 20.48
CA ILE A 155 26.59 -10.23 21.18
C ILE A 155 27.68 -10.05 20.13
N ILE A 156 28.15 -8.81 19.98
CA ILE A 156 29.19 -8.43 19.02
C ILE A 156 30.33 -7.77 19.78
N PHE A 157 31.55 -8.27 19.58
CA PHE A 157 32.76 -7.77 20.23
C PHE A 157 33.85 -7.48 19.21
N TYR A 158 34.45 -6.29 19.30
CA TYR A 158 35.58 -5.86 18.49
C TYR A 158 36.86 -5.86 19.34
N PRO A 159 37.62 -6.98 19.36
CA PRO A 159 38.82 -7.10 20.19
C PRO A 159 39.96 -6.18 19.72
N ASP A 160 40.63 -5.50 20.66
CA ASP A 160 41.98 -4.99 20.42
C ASP A 160 43.03 -6.10 20.55
N ASP A 161 44.25 -5.84 20.05
CA ASP A 161 45.38 -6.76 20.19
C ASP A 161 45.65 -7.11 21.66
N GLY A 162 45.34 -8.37 22.03
CA GLY A 162 45.55 -8.91 23.38
C GLY A 162 44.33 -8.87 24.29
N ASP A 163 43.19 -8.37 23.80
CA ASP A 163 41.93 -8.46 24.53
C ASP A 163 41.46 -9.91 24.63
N VAL A 164 41.01 -10.27 25.84
CA VAL A 164 40.35 -11.55 26.11
C VAL A 164 39.10 -11.21 26.92
N LEU A 165 37.98 -11.00 26.22
CA LEU A 165 36.70 -10.74 26.86
C LEU A 165 36.19 -12.01 27.54
N GLU A 166 35.82 -11.91 28.80
CA GLU A 166 35.15 -12.97 29.54
C GLU A 166 33.72 -12.51 29.87
N ILE A 167 32.73 -13.36 29.65
CA ILE A 167 31.33 -13.11 29.99
C ILE A 167 31.04 -13.70 31.38
N GLU A 168 30.48 -12.89 32.27
CA GLU A 168 30.08 -13.30 33.62
C GLU A 168 28.56 -13.49 33.73
N THR A 169 27.79 -12.59 33.11
CA THR A 169 26.32 -12.65 33.10
C THR A 169 25.82 -12.23 31.73
N LEU A 170 24.80 -12.91 31.22
CA LEU A 170 23.98 -12.49 30.08
C LEU A 170 22.54 -12.35 30.56
N GLY A 171 21.86 -11.31 30.15
CA GLY A 171 20.44 -11.15 30.45
C GLY A 171 19.67 -10.57 29.28
N VAL A 172 18.37 -10.85 29.29
CA VAL A 172 17.40 -10.19 28.42
C VAL A 172 16.11 -9.96 29.20
N TRP A 173 15.49 -8.83 28.95
CA TRP A 173 14.16 -8.50 29.46
C TRP A 173 13.15 -8.63 28.33
N LEU A 174 12.07 -9.34 28.59
CA LEU A 174 10.89 -9.38 27.74
C LEU A 174 9.83 -8.44 28.32
N SER A 175 9.22 -7.65 27.46
CA SER A 175 8.09 -6.77 27.81
C SER A 175 6.88 -7.52 28.40
N THR A 176 5.96 -6.76 29.00
CA THR A 176 4.74 -7.29 29.63
C THR A 176 3.94 -8.13 28.65
N GLY A 177 3.45 -9.29 29.09
CA GLY A 177 2.63 -10.19 28.26
C GLY A 177 3.41 -11.34 27.61
N PHE A 178 4.73 -11.37 27.79
CA PHE A 178 5.61 -12.40 27.26
C PHE A 178 6.28 -13.20 28.39
N GLN A 179 6.48 -14.50 28.16
CA GLN A 179 7.13 -15.39 29.12
C GLN A 179 8.08 -16.37 28.43
N TYR A 180 9.24 -16.59 29.03
CA TYR A 180 10.23 -17.58 28.63
C TYR A 180 9.69 -19.01 28.69
N VAL A 181 9.97 -19.80 27.66
CA VAL A 181 9.68 -21.25 27.64
C VAL A 181 10.84 -22.01 28.28
N ALA A 182 10.59 -22.64 29.43
CA ALA A 182 11.62 -23.36 30.16
C ALA A 182 12.32 -24.44 29.30
N GLY A 183 13.65 -24.34 29.17
CA GLY A 183 14.49 -25.32 28.47
C GLY A 183 14.62 -25.10 26.96
N SER A 184 14.11 -23.99 26.43
CA SER A 184 14.18 -23.66 25.00
C SER A 184 15.45 -22.92 24.57
N SER A 185 16.31 -22.54 25.51
CA SER A 185 17.51 -21.75 25.18
C SER A 185 18.55 -22.61 24.47
N SER A 186 19.16 -22.05 23.43
CA SER A 186 20.33 -22.64 22.76
C SER A 186 21.58 -22.64 23.63
N PHE A 187 21.58 -21.87 24.74
CA PHE A 187 22.74 -21.65 25.58
C PHE A 187 22.43 -21.84 27.07
N GLY A 188 22.47 -23.10 27.53
CA GLY A 188 22.29 -23.43 28.94
C GLY A 188 20.89 -23.10 29.50
N ALA A 189 20.72 -23.23 30.81
CA ALA A 189 19.44 -22.97 31.47
C ALA A 189 19.49 -21.61 32.21
N PRO A 190 18.69 -20.61 31.81
CA PRO A 190 18.60 -19.36 32.53
C PRO A 190 17.75 -19.47 33.80
N THR A 191 17.86 -18.44 34.64
CA THR A 191 16.88 -18.12 35.67
C THR A 191 15.93 -17.03 35.18
N THR A 192 14.69 -17.02 35.67
CA THR A 192 13.69 -16.03 35.27
C THR A 192 13.09 -15.33 36.49
N GLN A 193 12.87 -14.03 36.42
CA GLN A 193 12.16 -13.27 37.45
C GLN A 193 11.36 -12.10 36.85
N GLY A 194 10.28 -11.67 37.53
CA GLY A 194 9.53 -10.48 37.10
C GLY A 194 10.35 -9.21 37.32
N HIS A 195 10.34 -8.29 36.36
CA HIS A 195 11.10 -7.04 36.40
C HIS A 195 10.49 -5.97 35.49
N ALA A 196 10.34 -4.72 35.96
CA ALA A 196 9.82 -3.59 35.19
C ALA A 196 8.53 -3.90 34.39
N GLY A 197 7.55 -4.57 35.00
CA GLY A 197 6.31 -5.02 34.34
C GLY A 197 6.43 -6.29 33.49
N GLY A 198 7.63 -6.57 32.97
CA GLY A 198 7.96 -7.75 32.15
C GLY A 198 8.64 -8.90 32.92
N GLN A 199 9.42 -9.69 32.18
CA GLN A 199 10.20 -10.82 32.70
C GLN A 199 11.67 -10.70 32.29
N ALA A 200 12.56 -10.71 33.27
CA ALA A 200 14.00 -10.85 33.05
C ALA A 200 14.42 -12.31 33.02
N ILE A 201 15.26 -12.66 32.06
CA ILE A 201 15.85 -13.97 31.81
C ILE A 201 17.36 -13.80 31.92
N ILE A 202 18.00 -14.53 32.84
CA ILE A 202 19.38 -14.29 33.25
C ILE A 202 20.18 -15.60 33.23
N TRP A 203 21.29 -15.60 32.52
CA TRP A 203 22.30 -16.63 32.54
C TRP A 203 23.52 -16.14 33.33
N ASP A 204 23.83 -16.84 34.42
CA ASP A 204 25.03 -16.61 35.23
C ASP A 204 26.12 -17.63 34.83
N PHE A 205 27.34 -17.15 34.65
CA PHE A 205 28.50 -17.96 34.27
C PHE A 205 29.61 -17.85 35.31
N ASP A 206 30.41 -18.93 35.46
CA ASP A 206 31.80 -18.72 35.85
C ASP A 206 32.48 -17.98 34.68
N PRO A 207 33.32 -16.94 34.90
CA PRO A 207 33.89 -16.12 33.82
C PRO A 207 34.37 -16.97 32.64
N THR A 208 33.71 -16.82 31.50
CA THR A 208 33.89 -17.69 30.32
C THR A 208 34.39 -16.83 29.15
N PRO A 209 35.51 -17.19 28.49
CA PRO A 209 35.99 -16.45 27.32
C PRO A 209 34.91 -16.34 26.24
N PHE A 210 34.72 -15.16 25.66
CA PHE A 210 33.72 -14.94 24.60
C PHE A 210 34.03 -15.78 23.35
N ALA A 211 35.31 -16.06 23.09
CA ALA A 211 35.74 -16.99 22.05
C ALA A 211 35.18 -18.42 22.19
N ASP A 212 34.72 -18.81 23.39
CA ASP A 212 34.12 -20.13 23.65
C ASP A 212 32.58 -20.11 23.51
N PHE A 213 31.97 -18.96 23.21
CA PHE A 213 30.52 -18.84 22.99
C PHE A 213 30.09 -19.48 21.66
N PRO A 214 28.84 -19.97 21.54
CA PRO A 214 28.36 -20.61 20.33
C PRO A 214 28.47 -19.68 19.12
N GLY A 215 29.05 -20.20 18.03
CA GLY A 215 29.15 -19.49 16.75
C GLY A 215 30.31 -18.50 16.64
N VAL A 216 31.06 -18.23 17.71
CA VAL A 216 32.14 -17.24 17.68
C VAL A 216 33.37 -17.78 16.91
N ASP A 217 33.81 -17.03 15.90
CA ASP A 217 35.15 -17.20 15.31
C ASP A 217 36.15 -16.32 16.05
N ALA A 218 36.97 -16.94 16.91
CA ALA A 218 37.97 -16.23 17.71
C ALA A 218 39.04 -15.50 16.86
N GLY A 219 39.19 -15.85 15.58
CA GLY A 219 40.14 -15.22 14.66
C GLY A 219 39.58 -14.02 13.90
N ALA A 220 38.27 -13.75 14.00
CA ALA A 220 37.63 -12.66 13.31
C ALA A 220 37.91 -11.30 13.98
N THR A 221 38.01 -10.25 13.17
CA THR A 221 38.10 -8.85 13.65
C THR A 221 36.82 -8.40 14.34
N GLU A 222 35.71 -9.07 14.04
CA GLU A 222 34.43 -8.96 14.72
C GLU A 222 34.06 -10.34 15.24
N GLN A 223 33.97 -10.50 16.56
CA GLN A 223 33.50 -11.72 17.18
C GLN A 223 32.01 -11.60 17.43
N ARG A 224 31.23 -12.57 16.93
CA ARG A 224 29.76 -12.56 17.05
C ARG A 224 29.24 -13.87 17.62
N SER A 225 28.34 -13.78 18.59
CA SER A 225 27.56 -14.91 19.10
C SER A 225 26.08 -14.61 19.04
N VAL A 226 25.31 -15.65 18.71
CA VAL A 226 23.86 -15.60 18.61
C VAL A 226 23.26 -16.64 19.55
N ILE A 227 22.45 -16.17 20.50
CA ILE A 227 21.76 -17.03 21.46
C ILE A 227 20.26 -16.92 21.22
N THR A 228 19.58 -18.05 21.05
CA THR A 228 18.15 -18.08 20.77
C THR A 228 17.40 -18.80 21.89
N PHE A 229 16.14 -18.45 22.07
CA PHE A 229 15.21 -19.16 22.94
C PHE A 229 13.76 -18.92 22.50
N GLN A 230 12.83 -19.66 23.08
CA GLN A 230 11.41 -19.56 22.77
C GLN A 230 10.66 -18.81 23.89
N TYR A 231 9.60 -18.10 23.51
CA TYR A 231 8.70 -17.42 24.43
C TYR A 231 7.23 -17.74 24.12
N THR A 232 6.34 -17.43 25.06
CA THR A 232 4.89 -17.43 24.86
C THR A 232 4.35 -16.01 25.01
N ALA A 233 3.47 -15.60 24.11
CA ALA A 233 2.75 -14.33 24.17
C ALA A 233 1.31 -14.53 24.69
N ASN A 234 0.80 -13.57 25.44
CA ASN A 234 -0.61 -13.53 25.85
C ASN A 234 -1.55 -13.25 24.67
N GLN A 235 -1.04 -12.63 23.61
CA GLN A 235 -1.73 -12.38 22.35
C GLN A 235 -1.00 -13.13 21.23
N PRO A 236 -1.68 -14.01 20.47
CA PRO A 236 -1.06 -14.71 19.33
C PRO A 236 -0.50 -13.72 18.30
N GLY A 237 0.71 -13.99 17.79
CA GLY A 237 1.35 -13.17 16.75
C GLY A 237 2.09 -11.93 17.26
N ALA A 238 1.92 -11.53 18.52
CA ALA A 238 2.63 -10.38 19.08
C ALA A 238 4.13 -10.67 19.24
N LEU A 239 4.98 -9.68 18.95
CA LEU A 239 6.43 -9.72 19.17
C LEU A 239 6.81 -8.94 20.44
N PRO A 240 7.68 -9.48 21.31
CA PRO A 240 8.14 -8.76 22.49
C PRO A 240 9.11 -7.65 22.09
N ALA A 241 8.94 -6.47 22.69
CA ALA A 241 10.08 -5.58 22.87
C ALA A 241 11.08 -6.22 23.86
N THR A 242 12.38 -6.14 23.54
CA THR A 242 13.44 -6.77 24.31
C THR A 242 14.57 -5.82 24.64
N VAL A 243 15.19 -5.98 25.80
CA VAL A 243 16.42 -5.26 26.18
C VAL A 243 17.41 -6.26 26.73
N SER A 244 18.50 -6.48 25.99
CA SER A 244 19.56 -7.41 26.37
C SER A 244 20.70 -6.70 27.08
N TRP A 245 21.44 -7.41 27.95
CA TRP A 245 22.63 -6.89 28.59
C TRP A 245 23.64 -7.99 28.91
N VAL A 246 24.89 -7.60 29.08
CA VAL A 246 25.98 -8.51 29.39
C VAL A 246 26.95 -7.87 30.38
N THR A 247 27.40 -8.61 31.38
CA THR A 247 28.50 -8.20 32.29
C THR A 247 29.75 -8.98 31.97
N THR A 248 30.90 -8.31 32.05
CA THR A 248 32.14 -8.82 31.49
C THR A 248 33.36 -8.58 32.39
N SER A 249 34.34 -9.45 32.24
CA SER A 249 35.69 -9.34 32.80
C SER A 249 36.76 -9.48 31.70
N GLY A 250 38.04 -9.41 32.07
CA GLY A 250 39.17 -9.55 31.14
C GLY A 250 39.54 -8.26 30.38
N VAL A 251 38.55 -7.45 30.00
CA VAL A 251 38.74 -6.17 29.26
C VAL A 251 38.27 -4.99 30.12
N SER A 252 39.19 -4.13 30.55
CA SER A 252 38.93 -3.17 31.65
C SER A 252 38.05 -1.97 31.30
N ASP A 253 38.00 -1.61 30.03
CA ASP A 253 37.22 -0.51 29.44
C ASP A 253 35.77 -0.93 29.12
N VAL A 254 35.48 -2.23 29.15
CA VAL A 254 34.14 -2.79 28.90
C VAL A 254 33.74 -3.69 30.07
N PRO A 255 33.25 -3.14 31.19
CA PRO A 255 32.79 -3.95 32.34
C PRO A 255 31.38 -4.52 32.15
N TYR A 256 30.60 -3.93 31.24
CA TYR A 256 29.30 -4.42 30.81
C TYR A 256 28.86 -3.65 29.55
N SER A 257 27.88 -4.19 28.84
CA SER A 257 27.16 -3.53 27.76
C SER A 257 25.67 -3.85 27.86
N TRP A 258 24.83 -3.04 27.23
CA TRP A 258 23.39 -3.29 27.12
C TRP A 258 22.88 -2.79 25.77
N ASP A 259 21.67 -3.23 25.45
CA ASP A 259 20.86 -2.78 24.34
C ASP A 259 20.41 -1.34 24.62
N ALA A 260 21.28 -0.38 24.30
CA ALA A 260 21.00 1.04 24.46
C ALA A 260 20.14 1.61 23.31
N ASP A 261 19.81 0.77 22.35
CA ASP A 261 19.03 1.06 21.15
C ASP A 261 17.55 0.95 21.54
N SER A 262 17.21 -0.07 22.32
CA SER A 262 15.92 -0.20 22.97
C SER A 262 15.89 0.53 24.33
N ARG A 263 15.22 1.68 24.39
CA ARG A 263 15.02 2.43 25.64
C ARG A 263 13.63 2.20 26.19
N VAL A 264 13.57 1.86 27.48
CA VAL A 264 12.30 1.73 28.21
C VAL A 264 12.00 3.04 28.92
N TYR A 265 10.85 3.61 28.62
CA TYR A 265 10.32 4.82 29.21
C TYR A 265 9.27 4.45 30.25
N HIS A 266 9.49 4.85 31.50
CA HIS A 266 8.45 4.83 32.52
C HIS A 266 7.71 6.17 32.47
N ILE A 267 6.48 6.13 31.99
CA ILE A 267 5.61 7.29 31.82
C ILE A 267 4.58 7.27 32.94
N THR A 268 4.39 8.41 33.57
CA THR A 268 3.33 8.65 34.55
C THR A 268 2.55 9.88 34.10
N SER A 269 1.23 9.75 33.97
CA SER A 269 0.34 10.87 33.68
C SER A 269 -0.65 11.06 34.82
N THR A 270 -0.82 12.30 35.26
CA THR A 270 -1.66 12.66 36.41
C THR A 270 -2.67 13.73 36.01
N ALA A 271 -3.95 13.45 36.24
CA ALA A 271 -5.04 14.41 36.10
C ALA A 271 -5.93 14.37 37.35
N GLY A 272 -5.99 15.47 38.10
CA GLY A 272 -6.67 15.50 39.40
C GLY A 272 -6.02 14.56 40.42
N ASP A 273 -6.79 13.61 40.98
CA ASP A 273 -6.27 12.57 41.89
C ASP A 273 -5.95 11.24 41.17
N THR A 274 -6.13 11.19 39.84
CA THR A 274 -5.95 9.96 39.07
C THR A 274 -4.55 9.95 38.47
N LYS A 275 -3.84 8.82 38.65
CA LYS A 275 -2.51 8.55 38.10
C LYS A 275 -2.60 7.30 37.23
N VAL A 276 -2.12 7.41 35.99
CA VAL A 276 -1.94 6.28 35.07
C VAL A 276 -0.44 6.14 34.79
N GLU A 277 0.05 4.91 34.69
CA GLU A 277 1.45 4.62 34.41
C GLU A 277 1.59 3.58 33.30
N SER A 278 2.62 3.73 32.46
CA SER A 278 2.96 2.78 31.40
C SER A 278 4.48 2.67 31.23
N TYR A 279 4.90 1.50 30.75
CA TYR A 279 6.26 1.21 30.32
C TYR A 279 6.24 1.02 28.82
N ASN A 280 6.84 1.96 28.10
CA ASN A 280 6.90 1.92 26.64
C ASN A 280 8.34 1.74 26.19
N VAL A 281 8.57 0.91 25.19
CA VAL A 281 9.89 0.73 24.59
C VAL A 281 9.94 1.52 23.30
N LYS A 282 10.97 2.34 23.13
CA LYS A 282 11.33 2.86 21.82
C LYS A 282 12.65 2.24 21.44
N SER A 283 12.65 1.48 20.36
CA SER A 283 13.88 1.08 19.69
C SER A 283 14.28 2.22 18.76
N GLU A 284 15.42 2.82 19.05
CA GLU A 284 16.08 3.78 18.20
C GLU A 284 17.38 3.14 17.73
N ILE A 285 17.65 3.21 16.43
CA ILE A 285 18.94 2.83 15.90
C ILE A 285 20.00 3.68 16.60
N ARG A 286 20.96 3.05 17.29
CA ARG A 286 22.02 3.81 17.97
C ARG A 286 22.80 4.62 16.95
N LYS A 287 23.29 5.79 17.38
CA LYS A 287 24.46 6.43 16.76
C LYS A 287 25.70 5.55 16.98
N LEU A 288 25.69 4.31 16.48
CA LEU A 288 26.84 3.43 16.54
C LEU A 288 27.89 3.99 15.57
N GLY A 289 29.13 4.12 16.01
CA GLY A 289 30.20 4.80 15.28
C GLY A 289 30.62 4.19 13.92
N SER A 290 29.80 3.41 13.21
CA SER A 290 30.02 3.04 11.81
C SER A 290 28.74 3.09 10.94
N ALA A 291 28.38 4.25 10.36
CA ALA A 291 27.78 4.22 9.03
C ALA A 291 28.78 3.44 8.21
N PHE A 292 28.28 2.48 7.47
CA PHE A 292 29.14 1.73 6.59
C PHE A 292 29.72 2.75 5.60
N SER A 293 31.04 2.86 5.60
CA SER A 293 31.78 3.47 4.52
C SER A 293 31.26 2.85 3.23
N GLY A 294 30.39 3.54 2.49
CA GLY A 294 29.58 2.94 1.42
C GLY A 294 28.76 3.96 0.66
N ASP A 295 28.34 3.62 -0.56
CA ASP A 295 27.59 4.47 -1.48
C ASP A 295 26.67 3.57 -2.31
N TYR A 296 25.97 4.13 -3.30
CA TYR A 296 25.20 3.37 -4.27
C TYR A 296 25.54 3.76 -5.71
N ARG A 297 25.15 2.89 -6.63
CA ARG A 297 25.17 3.14 -8.07
C ARG A 297 23.86 2.67 -8.66
N ALA A 298 23.07 3.59 -9.22
CA ALA A 298 21.95 3.26 -10.10
C ALA A 298 22.45 3.33 -11.54
N ILE A 299 22.10 2.35 -12.37
CA ILE A 299 22.40 2.33 -13.81
C ILE A 299 21.34 1.55 -14.54
N GLY A 300 21.01 1.92 -15.76
CA GLY A 300 20.04 1.17 -16.56
C GLY A 300 20.28 1.30 -18.04
N ASN A 301 19.32 0.83 -18.83
CA ASN A 301 19.29 1.08 -20.25
C ASN A 301 17.87 0.91 -20.81
N SER A 302 17.58 1.59 -21.91
CA SER A 302 16.36 1.35 -22.69
C SER A 302 16.41 -0.03 -23.34
N LEU A 303 15.26 -0.68 -23.47
CA LEU A 303 15.05 -1.85 -24.30
C LEU A 303 14.31 -1.49 -25.59
N MET A 304 14.06 -0.21 -25.84
CA MET A 304 13.38 0.27 -27.04
C MET A 304 14.30 1.15 -27.86
N LEU A 305 14.22 1.01 -29.18
CA LEU A 305 14.83 1.95 -30.13
C LEU A 305 13.74 2.61 -30.97
N ASP A 306 14.00 3.88 -31.32
CA ASP A 306 13.39 4.51 -32.48
C ASP A 306 14.31 4.23 -33.69
N GLU A 307 13.93 3.29 -34.55
CA GLU A 307 14.65 3.03 -35.80
C GLU A 307 14.15 3.89 -36.96
N ASN A 308 12.97 4.51 -36.83
CA ASN A 308 12.30 5.21 -37.91
C ASN A 308 11.87 6.63 -37.48
N PRO A 309 12.66 7.66 -37.85
CA PRO A 309 12.35 9.04 -37.50
C PRO A 309 11.06 9.49 -38.20
N ASP A 310 9.96 9.37 -37.47
CA ASP A 310 8.62 9.71 -37.93
C ASP A 310 8.35 11.20 -37.76
N TRP A 311 7.42 11.72 -38.56
CA TRP A 311 7.13 13.16 -38.60
C TRP A 311 6.39 13.67 -37.34
N GLY A 312 5.98 12.78 -36.44
CA GLY A 312 5.13 13.05 -35.28
C GLY A 312 5.83 13.06 -33.91
N GLY A 313 7.10 12.67 -33.83
CA GLY A 313 7.81 12.39 -32.58
C GLY A 313 8.54 11.04 -32.68
N PRO A 314 9.50 10.74 -31.79
CA PRO A 314 10.22 9.47 -31.81
C PRO A 314 9.31 8.34 -31.34
N ARG A 315 8.72 7.61 -32.29
CA ARG A 315 7.98 6.38 -31.99
C ARG A 315 8.97 5.26 -31.75
N ARG A 316 8.88 4.63 -30.59
CA ARG A 316 9.72 3.51 -30.20
C ARG A 316 9.16 2.24 -30.86
N ASP A 317 9.60 2.00 -32.09
CA ASP A 317 9.07 0.97 -32.97
C ASP A 317 9.81 -0.38 -32.89
N THR A 318 10.89 -0.45 -32.09
CA THR A 318 11.74 -1.65 -32.03
C THR A 318 12.08 -2.06 -30.60
N LEU A 319 11.48 -3.16 -30.12
CA LEU A 319 11.90 -3.85 -28.90
C LEU A 319 13.20 -4.64 -29.12
N LEU A 320 14.21 -4.30 -28.33
CA LEU A 320 15.51 -4.96 -28.29
C LEU A 320 15.42 -6.32 -27.58
N ALA A 321 16.04 -7.34 -28.17
CA ALA A 321 16.17 -8.64 -27.51
C ALA A 321 16.92 -8.55 -26.16
N GLU A 322 17.88 -7.63 -26.08
CA GLU A 322 18.62 -7.28 -24.87
C GLU A 322 19.34 -5.92 -25.02
N SER A 323 19.57 -5.23 -23.91
CA SER A 323 20.43 -4.03 -23.84
C SER A 323 21.39 -4.11 -22.66
N SER A 324 22.44 -3.30 -22.64
CA SER A 324 23.54 -3.45 -21.65
C SER A 324 24.04 -2.12 -21.09
N ALA A 325 24.40 -2.10 -19.82
CA ALA A 325 25.04 -0.97 -19.17
C ALA A 325 26.29 -1.43 -18.39
N THR A 326 27.27 -0.55 -18.21
CA THR A 326 28.55 -0.90 -17.55
C THR A 326 28.78 -0.07 -16.32
N VAL A 327 29.11 -0.75 -15.22
CA VAL A 327 29.58 -0.15 -13.96
C VAL A 327 31.07 -0.42 -13.84
N ASP A 328 31.88 0.63 -13.85
CA ASP A 328 33.33 0.54 -13.70
C ASP A 328 33.93 1.58 -12.73
N ASP A 329 33.06 2.26 -11.98
CA ASP A 329 33.38 3.36 -11.07
C ASP A 329 33.22 3.02 -9.58
N ILE A 330 32.77 1.82 -9.22
CA ILE A 330 32.76 1.37 -7.83
C ILE A 330 34.20 1.05 -7.38
N PRO A 331 34.68 1.51 -6.20
CA PRO A 331 36.02 1.20 -5.75
C PRO A 331 36.34 -0.30 -5.72
N ASP A 332 37.51 -0.70 -6.24
CA ASP A 332 37.91 -2.12 -6.34
C ASP A 332 37.90 -2.86 -5.00
N ASN A 333 38.08 -2.15 -3.88
CA ASN A 333 38.07 -2.71 -2.53
C ASN A 333 36.67 -2.71 -1.88
N ALA A 334 35.64 -2.30 -2.61
CA ALA A 334 34.26 -2.30 -2.13
C ALA A 334 33.70 -3.73 -1.98
N SER A 335 32.59 -3.83 -1.28
CA SER A 335 31.79 -5.04 -1.11
C SER A 335 30.33 -4.68 -1.31
N VAL A 336 29.65 -5.37 -2.23
CA VAL A 336 28.21 -5.20 -2.44
C VAL A 336 27.45 -5.60 -1.17
N THR A 337 26.56 -4.73 -0.72
CA THR A 337 25.66 -4.93 0.42
C THR A 337 24.29 -5.41 -0.03
N ALA A 338 23.75 -4.79 -1.09
CA ALA A 338 22.49 -5.14 -1.72
C ALA A 338 22.54 -4.80 -3.21
N ALA A 339 21.75 -5.49 -4.04
CA ALA A 339 21.51 -5.10 -5.42
C ALA A 339 20.10 -5.46 -5.87
N TYR A 340 19.40 -4.52 -6.51
CA TYR A 340 18.01 -4.68 -6.97
C TYR A 340 17.92 -4.40 -8.46
N LEU A 341 17.31 -5.32 -9.20
CA LEU A 341 17.05 -5.16 -10.62
C LEU A 341 15.58 -4.85 -10.83
N TYR A 342 15.31 -3.71 -11.46
CA TYR A 342 13.99 -3.28 -11.94
C TYR A 342 13.94 -3.43 -13.47
N TRP A 343 12.83 -3.89 -14.00
CA TRP A 343 12.51 -3.79 -15.42
C TRP A 343 11.05 -3.43 -15.60
N SER A 344 10.75 -2.82 -16.74
CA SER A 344 9.44 -2.26 -17.04
C SER A 344 9.16 -2.39 -18.53
N GLY A 345 7.88 -2.39 -18.85
CA GLY A 345 7.39 -2.41 -20.22
C GLY A 345 5.98 -1.83 -20.31
N TRP A 346 5.63 -1.43 -21.51
CA TRP A 346 4.29 -1.03 -21.91
C TRP A 346 3.70 -2.10 -22.83
N PHE A 347 2.39 -2.23 -22.78
CA PHE A 347 1.63 -3.06 -23.69
C PHE A 347 0.44 -2.28 -24.21
N GLU A 348 0.16 -2.51 -25.49
CA GLU A 348 -1.03 -2.01 -26.15
C GLU A 348 -2.20 -2.65 -25.41
N GLY A 349 -2.95 -1.80 -24.72
CA GLY A 349 -4.18 -2.21 -24.10
C GLY A 349 -5.06 -2.68 -25.22
N ILE A 350 -5.84 -3.72 -24.98
CA ILE A 350 -6.93 -4.03 -25.89
C ILE A 350 -7.82 -2.78 -25.81
N GLU A 351 -7.81 -1.90 -26.84
CA GLU A 351 -8.55 -0.62 -26.86
C GLU A 351 -10.07 -0.78 -26.64
N ASP A 352 -10.55 -2.00 -26.48
CA ASP A 352 -11.91 -2.38 -26.11
C ASP A 352 -11.84 -3.42 -24.97
N ASP A 353 -11.25 -3.00 -23.83
CA ASP A 353 -10.91 -3.83 -22.65
C ASP A 353 -12.15 -4.29 -21.89
N THR A 354 -12.93 -5.06 -22.62
CA THR A 354 -13.98 -5.88 -22.10
C THR A 354 -13.50 -7.30 -22.22
N PRO A 355 -13.60 -8.06 -21.13
CA PRO A 355 -12.92 -9.33 -20.97
C PRO A 355 -13.12 -10.25 -22.16
N ASP A 356 -12.03 -10.53 -22.89
CA ASP A 356 -11.97 -11.35 -24.12
C ASP A 356 -13.35 -11.49 -24.76
N LYS A 357 -13.94 -10.34 -25.15
CA LYS A 357 -15.25 -10.33 -25.82
C LYS A 357 -15.10 -11.20 -27.05
N GLN A 358 -15.65 -12.40 -27.02
CA GLN A 358 -15.77 -13.21 -28.21
C GLN A 358 -16.81 -12.51 -29.07
N ILE A 359 -16.35 -11.77 -30.09
CA ILE A 359 -17.22 -11.12 -31.07
C ILE A 359 -18.00 -12.22 -31.80
N ILE A 360 -19.32 -12.23 -31.58
CA ILE A 360 -20.24 -13.13 -32.25
C ILE A 360 -20.62 -12.54 -33.62
N TRP A 361 -20.78 -11.22 -33.67
CA TRP A 361 -21.12 -10.47 -34.87
C TRP A 361 -20.69 -9.01 -34.73
N GLU A 362 -20.24 -8.38 -35.82
CA GLU A 362 -19.82 -6.98 -35.87
C GLU A 362 -20.24 -6.34 -37.22
N ASP A 363 -20.40 -5.03 -37.24
CA ASP A 363 -20.66 -4.20 -38.43
C ASP A 363 -20.06 -2.80 -38.25
N ASP A 364 -19.10 -2.44 -39.10
CA ASP A 364 -18.40 -1.14 -39.13
C ASP A 364 -19.26 0.01 -39.69
N CYS A 365 -20.54 -0.25 -39.96
CA CYS A 365 -21.54 0.66 -40.50
C CYS A 365 -21.20 1.28 -41.87
N SER A 366 -20.16 0.78 -42.53
CA SER A 366 -19.68 1.31 -43.81
C SER A 366 -20.59 0.93 -44.99
N ASP A 367 -21.43 -0.11 -44.82
CA ASP A 367 -22.46 -0.49 -45.76
C ASP A 367 -23.76 -1.03 -45.11
N MET A 368 -24.84 -1.15 -45.88
CA MET A 368 -26.17 -1.57 -45.38
C MET A 368 -26.48 -3.05 -45.70
N SER A 369 -25.46 -3.89 -45.95
CA SER A 369 -25.67 -5.25 -46.46
C SER A 369 -26.28 -6.20 -45.44
N ASP A 370 -26.02 -5.96 -44.15
CA ASP A 370 -26.58 -6.69 -43.02
C ASP A 370 -27.87 -6.07 -42.48
N TRP A 371 -28.37 -5.01 -43.12
CA TRP A 371 -29.54 -4.26 -42.67
C TRP A 371 -30.67 -4.26 -43.67
N SER A 372 -31.88 -4.28 -43.14
CA SER A 372 -33.13 -4.23 -43.87
C SER A 372 -34.04 -3.17 -43.26
N GLY A 373 -35.03 -2.69 -44.02
CA GLY A 373 -35.95 -1.67 -43.53
C GLY A 373 -35.40 -0.23 -43.56
N ALA A 374 -34.14 -0.01 -43.93
CA ALA A 374 -33.41 1.27 -43.93
C ALA A 374 -34.12 2.47 -44.63
N GLY A 375 -35.22 2.26 -45.37
CA GLY A 375 -36.07 3.34 -45.88
C GLY A 375 -35.31 4.47 -46.60
N PRO A 376 -35.94 5.65 -46.77
CA PRO A 376 -35.24 6.90 -47.01
C PRO A 376 -34.65 7.54 -45.74
N ASP A 377 -35.00 7.04 -44.55
CA ASP A 377 -34.64 7.67 -43.27
C ASP A 377 -33.24 7.26 -42.78
N TRP A 378 -32.70 6.14 -43.26
CA TRP A 378 -31.34 5.71 -42.94
C TRP A 378 -30.45 5.76 -44.18
N VAL A 379 -29.30 6.40 -44.05
CA VAL A 379 -28.29 6.52 -45.12
C VAL A 379 -26.89 6.36 -44.54
N ILE A 380 -25.93 5.96 -45.36
CA ILE A 380 -24.52 5.96 -44.95
C ILE A 380 -23.96 7.37 -45.15
N SER A 381 -23.30 7.91 -44.12
CA SER A 381 -22.65 9.23 -44.16
C SER A 381 -21.37 9.19 -43.34
N PHE A 382 -20.25 9.52 -43.98
CA PHE A 382 -18.90 9.53 -43.37
C PHE A 382 -18.47 8.18 -42.76
N GLY A 383 -18.90 7.07 -43.34
CA GLY A 383 -18.59 5.73 -42.83
C GLY A 383 -19.64 5.18 -41.86
N ARG A 384 -20.55 6.03 -41.36
CA ARG A 384 -21.51 5.70 -40.31
C ARG A 384 -22.92 5.54 -40.84
N PHE A 385 -23.79 4.86 -40.09
CA PHE A 385 -25.23 4.96 -40.31
C PHE A 385 -25.75 6.28 -39.79
N ARG A 386 -26.45 7.03 -40.64
CA ARG A 386 -27.11 8.28 -40.27
C ARG A 386 -28.61 8.16 -40.40
N GLY A 387 -29.31 8.33 -39.28
CA GLY A 387 -30.77 8.38 -39.20
C GLY A 387 -31.31 9.80 -39.31
N HIS A 388 -32.37 10.00 -40.07
CA HIS A 388 -33.15 11.24 -40.16
C HIS A 388 -34.57 10.94 -40.66
N HIS A 389 -35.59 11.29 -39.89
CA HIS A 389 -36.95 10.88 -40.14
C HIS A 389 -37.73 11.86 -41.06
N ASN A 390 -37.83 11.54 -42.35
CA ASN A 390 -38.71 12.24 -43.30
C ASN A 390 -39.79 11.34 -43.92
N GLY A 391 -39.69 10.04 -43.68
CA GLY A 391 -40.46 8.98 -44.31
C GLY A 391 -41.77 8.65 -43.59
N GLY A 392 -42.34 7.51 -43.94
CA GLY A 392 -43.45 6.92 -43.19
C GLY A 392 -42.96 6.16 -41.96
N GLU A 393 -43.88 5.73 -41.09
CA GLU A 393 -43.56 4.94 -39.89
C GLU A 393 -42.65 3.73 -40.15
N SER A 394 -42.82 3.05 -41.28
CA SER A 394 -41.98 1.89 -41.64
C SER A 394 -40.53 2.23 -41.94
N ASP A 395 -40.25 3.49 -42.28
CA ASP A 395 -38.94 3.96 -42.70
C ASP A 395 -38.04 4.25 -41.48
N ARG A 396 -38.63 4.45 -40.30
CA ARG A 396 -37.94 4.71 -39.02
C ARG A 396 -37.07 3.55 -38.53
N TYR A 397 -37.29 2.34 -39.03
CA TYR A 397 -36.66 1.13 -38.51
C TYR A 397 -35.44 0.72 -39.34
N LEU A 398 -34.32 0.47 -38.67
CA LEU A 398 -33.14 -0.18 -39.25
C LEU A 398 -33.01 -1.56 -38.61
N THR A 399 -33.29 -2.63 -39.35
CA THR A 399 -33.47 -3.99 -38.80
C THR A 399 -32.46 -4.97 -39.36
N MET A 400 -31.77 -5.71 -38.50
CA MET A 400 -30.83 -6.76 -38.88
C MET A 400 -31.47 -7.76 -39.86
N GLN A 401 -30.83 -7.95 -41.00
CA GLN A 401 -31.37 -8.70 -42.14
C GLN A 401 -31.37 -10.20 -41.86
N SER A 402 -30.27 -10.73 -41.33
CA SER A 402 -30.13 -12.12 -40.93
C SER A 402 -30.43 -12.27 -39.44
N SER A 403 -30.85 -13.46 -39.01
CA SER A 403 -30.91 -13.79 -37.59
C SER A 403 -29.56 -14.33 -37.14
N LEU A 404 -29.23 -14.14 -35.87
CA LEU A 404 -28.04 -14.66 -35.21
C LEU A 404 -28.44 -15.82 -34.28
N ASP A 405 -27.63 -16.89 -34.25
CA ASP A 405 -27.84 -17.97 -33.29
C ASP A 405 -27.08 -17.64 -32.00
N LEU A 406 -27.81 -17.18 -30.99
CA LEU A 406 -27.29 -16.90 -29.65
C LEU A 406 -27.63 -18.01 -28.65
N SER A 407 -28.22 -19.14 -29.11
CA SER A 407 -28.73 -20.17 -28.19
C SER A 407 -27.65 -20.94 -27.44
N GLU A 408 -26.42 -20.96 -27.97
CA GLU A 408 -25.27 -21.59 -27.31
C GLU A 408 -24.74 -20.79 -26.11
N TYR A 409 -25.00 -19.48 -26.09
CA TYR A 409 -24.60 -18.56 -25.02
C TYR A 409 -25.70 -18.40 -23.95
N ALA A 410 -26.66 -19.33 -23.92
CA ALA A 410 -27.76 -19.32 -22.96
C ALA A 410 -27.24 -19.62 -21.54
N GLY A 411 -26.82 -18.58 -20.83
CA GLY A 411 -26.18 -18.67 -19.51
C GLY A 411 -25.01 -17.71 -19.36
N ASP A 412 -24.49 -17.18 -20.47
CA ASP A 412 -23.42 -16.20 -20.50
C ASP A 412 -23.98 -14.77 -20.60
N GLU A 413 -23.13 -13.79 -20.36
CA GLU A 413 -23.45 -12.38 -20.58
C GLU A 413 -23.15 -12.01 -22.04
N VAL A 414 -24.21 -11.86 -22.84
CA VAL A 414 -24.10 -11.40 -24.22
C VAL A 414 -24.47 -9.93 -24.28
N THR A 415 -23.56 -9.10 -24.76
CA THR A 415 -23.76 -7.65 -24.90
C THR A 415 -23.94 -7.26 -26.35
N VAL A 416 -24.71 -6.20 -26.58
CA VAL A 416 -24.68 -5.42 -27.83
C VAL A 416 -24.11 -4.03 -27.52
N SER A 417 -23.20 -3.53 -28.35
CA SER A 417 -22.62 -2.20 -28.24
C SER A 417 -22.54 -1.49 -29.59
N TRP A 418 -22.40 -0.16 -29.56
CA TRP A 418 -22.15 0.70 -30.73
C TRP A 418 -21.65 2.09 -30.32
N GLU A 419 -20.97 2.79 -31.23
CA GLU A 419 -20.76 4.24 -31.11
C GLU A 419 -22.01 4.99 -31.55
N GLN A 420 -22.34 6.10 -30.88
CA GLN A 420 -23.46 6.96 -31.26
C GLN A 420 -23.15 8.44 -31.09
N ASP A 421 -23.76 9.25 -31.95
CA ASP A 421 -23.71 10.72 -31.88
C ASP A 421 -25.04 11.32 -32.35
N ALA A 422 -25.32 12.55 -31.94
CA ALA A 422 -26.46 13.34 -32.38
C ALA A 422 -26.00 14.70 -32.91
N SER A 423 -26.70 15.21 -33.91
CA SER A 423 -26.49 16.60 -34.34
C SER A 423 -26.86 17.57 -33.21
N TRP A 424 -26.07 18.65 -33.05
CA TRP A 424 -26.25 19.82 -32.17
C TRP A 424 -27.60 20.57 -32.24
N SER A 425 -28.58 20.05 -32.96
CA SER A 425 -29.91 20.62 -33.11
C SER A 425 -31.00 19.57 -32.92
N ALA A 426 -30.69 18.40 -32.37
CA ALA A 426 -31.71 17.44 -31.95
C ALA A 426 -32.57 18.10 -30.86
N ASP A 427 -33.88 18.09 -31.04
CA ASP A 427 -34.79 18.61 -30.02
C ASP A 427 -34.87 17.60 -28.86
N PRO A 428 -35.24 18.02 -27.63
CA PRO A 428 -35.41 17.10 -26.50
C PRO A 428 -36.56 16.09 -26.65
N SER A 429 -37.19 15.99 -27.82
CA SER A 429 -38.16 14.96 -28.23
C SER A 429 -37.54 13.89 -29.14
N ASP A 430 -36.33 14.12 -29.64
CA ASP A 430 -35.63 13.22 -30.53
C ASP A 430 -34.97 12.12 -29.72
N GLY A 431 -35.22 10.87 -30.13
CA GLY A 431 -34.72 9.71 -29.40
C GLY A 431 -34.34 8.56 -30.31
N LEU A 432 -33.18 7.98 -30.06
CA LEU A 432 -32.81 6.70 -30.66
C LEU A 432 -33.25 5.58 -29.72
N TYR A 433 -33.99 4.62 -30.26
CA TYR A 433 -34.41 3.44 -29.54
C TYR A 433 -33.95 2.18 -30.27
N PHE A 434 -33.91 1.06 -29.57
CA PHE A 434 -33.66 -0.25 -30.14
C PHE A 434 -34.60 -1.31 -29.56
N ALA A 435 -34.67 -2.48 -30.19
CA ALA A 435 -35.44 -3.61 -29.69
C ALA A 435 -34.85 -4.94 -30.15
N PHE A 436 -35.16 -5.99 -29.40
CA PHE A 436 -34.77 -7.36 -29.70
C PHE A 436 -35.95 -8.21 -30.16
N SER A 437 -35.66 -9.26 -30.91
CA SER A 437 -36.59 -10.31 -31.29
C SER A 437 -35.95 -11.67 -31.05
N ALA A 438 -36.72 -12.60 -30.50
CA ALA A 438 -36.32 -13.98 -30.20
C ALA A 438 -36.89 -14.98 -31.23
N ASP A 439 -37.50 -14.48 -32.32
CA ASP A 439 -38.24 -15.28 -33.29
C ASP A 439 -38.06 -14.77 -34.73
N GLY A 440 -36.87 -14.26 -35.05
CA GLY A 440 -36.50 -13.86 -36.41
C GLY A 440 -37.21 -12.59 -36.89
N GLY A 441 -37.66 -11.75 -35.96
CA GLY A 441 -38.37 -10.50 -36.23
C GLY A 441 -39.88 -10.64 -36.41
N ASN A 442 -40.47 -11.80 -36.08
CA ASN A 442 -41.93 -12.00 -36.14
C ASN A 442 -42.64 -11.22 -35.02
N THR A 443 -42.02 -11.17 -33.85
CA THR A 443 -42.40 -10.33 -32.72
C THR A 443 -41.19 -9.57 -32.19
N TRP A 444 -41.42 -8.40 -31.62
CA TRP A 444 -40.38 -7.54 -31.07
C TRP A 444 -40.68 -7.22 -29.62
N GLY A 445 -39.64 -7.07 -28.82
CA GLY A 445 -39.70 -6.52 -27.47
C GLY A 445 -40.24 -5.09 -27.43
N GLY A 446 -40.29 -4.53 -26.23
CA GLY A 446 -40.47 -3.08 -26.07
C GLY A 446 -39.28 -2.34 -26.65
N ASN A 447 -39.51 -1.10 -27.12
CA ASN A 447 -38.43 -0.19 -27.47
C ASN A 447 -37.66 0.18 -26.19
N ILE A 448 -36.34 0.05 -26.24
CA ILE A 448 -35.39 0.42 -25.21
C ILE A 448 -34.72 1.70 -25.70
N GLU A 449 -34.64 2.71 -24.84
CA GLU A 449 -34.02 4.00 -25.16
C GLU A 449 -32.50 3.86 -25.16
N ALA A 450 -31.85 4.28 -26.24
CA ALA A 450 -30.40 4.43 -26.32
C ALA A 450 -29.98 5.81 -25.82
N PHE A 451 -30.63 6.84 -26.35
CA PHE A 451 -30.50 8.22 -25.88
C PHE A 451 -31.70 9.07 -26.31
N HIS A 452 -31.77 10.25 -25.71
CA HIS A 452 -32.68 11.33 -26.06
C HIS A 452 -31.91 12.65 -25.99
N ASP A 453 -32.24 13.64 -26.84
CA ASP A 453 -31.59 14.95 -26.92
C ASP A 453 -30.23 14.98 -27.70
N ASP A 454 -29.61 16.16 -27.80
CA ASP A 454 -28.43 16.46 -28.63
C ASP A 454 -27.06 16.11 -28.03
N ASN A 455 -27.01 15.39 -26.91
CA ASN A 455 -25.77 15.05 -26.20
C ASN A 455 -25.74 13.59 -25.73
N PRO A 456 -25.80 12.60 -26.64
CA PRO A 456 -25.63 11.20 -26.28
C PRO A 456 -24.20 10.91 -25.78
N PRO A 457 -24.01 9.86 -24.96
CA PRO A 457 -22.67 9.31 -24.74
C PRO A 457 -22.12 8.77 -26.07
N ALA A 458 -20.80 8.90 -26.27
CA ALA A 458 -20.12 8.48 -27.50
C ALA A 458 -20.25 6.97 -27.74
N GLU A 459 -20.31 6.17 -26.67
CA GLU A 459 -20.50 4.73 -26.71
C GLU A 459 -21.78 4.31 -25.98
N PHE A 460 -22.38 3.23 -26.44
CA PHE A 460 -23.53 2.60 -25.81
C PHE A 460 -23.32 1.09 -25.73
N ASN A 461 -23.66 0.48 -24.59
CA ASN A 461 -23.66 -0.96 -24.40
C ASN A 461 -24.94 -1.43 -23.68
N TYR A 462 -25.37 -2.66 -23.97
CA TYR A 462 -26.55 -3.25 -23.34
C TYR A 462 -26.48 -4.78 -23.27
N ILE A 463 -26.73 -5.34 -22.08
CA ILE A 463 -26.83 -6.80 -21.88
C ILE A 463 -28.12 -7.33 -22.52
N ILE A 464 -27.99 -8.22 -23.50
CA ILE A 464 -29.10 -8.87 -24.17
C ILE A 464 -29.82 -9.77 -23.14
N PRO A 465 -31.11 -9.54 -22.82
CA PRO A 465 -31.78 -10.32 -21.80
C PRO A 465 -31.87 -11.79 -22.19
N ALA A 466 -31.67 -12.70 -21.23
CA ALA A 466 -31.62 -14.15 -21.46
C ALA A 466 -32.79 -14.73 -22.30
N GLY A 467 -33.97 -14.10 -22.27
CA GLY A 467 -35.12 -14.50 -23.10
C GLY A 467 -34.96 -14.27 -24.61
N TYR A 468 -33.95 -13.51 -25.04
CA TYR A 468 -33.63 -13.25 -26.44
C TYR A 468 -32.43 -14.07 -26.95
N LEU A 469 -31.69 -14.75 -26.07
CA LEU A 469 -30.59 -15.66 -26.43
C LEU A 469 -31.13 -16.94 -27.07
N THR A 470 -31.47 -16.85 -28.35
CA THR A 470 -32.17 -17.88 -29.13
C THR A 470 -31.47 -18.13 -30.45
N ASP A 471 -31.85 -19.21 -31.14
CA ASP A 471 -31.30 -19.56 -32.45
C ASP A 471 -31.80 -18.67 -33.61
N ASP A 472 -32.65 -17.69 -33.30
CA ASP A 472 -33.29 -16.79 -34.25
C ASP A 472 -33.33 -15.34 -33.72
N PHE A 473 -32.26 -14.91 -33.03
CA PHE A 473 -32.14 -13.56 -32.49
C PHE A 473 -32.10 -12.51 -33.60
N LYS A 474 -32.77 -11.38 -33.39
CA LYS A 474 -32.60 -10.17 -34.21
C LYS A 474 -32.61 -8.90 -33.38
N PHE A 475 -31.96 -7.89 -33.96
CA PHE A 475 -31.82 -6.54 -33.43
C PHE A 475 -32.35 -5.50 -34.42
N ARG A 476 -32.84 -4.36 -33.92
CA ARG A 476 -33.22 -3.21 -34.76
C ARG A 476 -33.11 -1.89 -34.00
N PHE A 477 -32.86 -0.81 -34.73
CA PHE A 477 -33.03 0.57 -34.27
C PHE A 477 -34.37 1.16 -34.72
N TYR A 478 -34.80 2.22 -34.02
CA TYR A 478 -35.99 3.02 -34.28
C TYR A 478 -35.70 4.49 -33.98
N LEU A 479 -35.97 5.36 -34.96
CA LEU A 479 -35.91 6.82 -34.79
C LEU A 479 -37.23 7.35 -34.23
N ASP A 480 -37.15 8.10 -33.13
CA ASP A 480 -38.24 8.97 -32.68
C ASP A 480 -37.94 10.44 -32.92
N ASP A 481 -38.95 11.12 -33.46
CA ASP A 481 -39.04 12.57 -33.72
C ASP A 481 -37.94 13.33 -34.51
N PHE A 482 -36.86 12.69 -35.00
CA PHE A 482 -35.78 13.28 -35.84
C PHE A 482 -36.21 13.88 -37.20
N GLY A 483 -37.21 14.76 -37.23
CA GLY A 483 -37.91 15.21 -38.44
C GLY A 483 -37.52 16.59 -38.96
N ASP A 484 -36.84 17.41 -38.17
CA ASP A 484 -36.41 18.73 -38.60
C ASP A 484 -35.10 18.69 -39.38
N SER A 485 -34.87 19.73 -40.20
CA SER A 485 -33.93 19.72 -41.32
C SER A 485 -32.44 19.53 -40.95
N TRP A 486 -32.13 19.47 -39.66
CA TRP A 486 -30.78 19.36 -39.13
C TRP A 486 -30.66 18.32 -38.01
N GLU A 487 -31.70 17.52 -37.77
CA GLU A 487 -31.74 16.50 -36.74
C GLU A 487 -31.28 15.17 -37.32
N TYR A 488 -30.11 14.71 -36.88
CA TYR A 488 -29.52 13.45 -37.31
C TYR A 488 -29.02 12.68 -36.08
N CYS A 489 -29.20 11.37 -36.10
CA CYS A 489 -28.41 10.46 -35.26
C CYS A 489 -27.36 9.77 -36.12
N TYR A 490 -26.23 9.42 -35.52
CA TYR A 490 -25.17 8.63 -36.13
C TYR A 490 -24.95 7.38 -35.27
N ILE A 491 -24.70 6.24 -35.92
CA ILE A 491 -24.39 4.96 -35.30
C ILE A 491 -23.19 4.38 -36.06
N ASP A 492 -22.19 3.89 -35.32
CA ASP A 492 -20.98 3.25 -35.83
C ASP A 492 -20.65 1.99 -35.02
N ASP A 493 -19.80 1.13 -35.57
CA ASP A 493 -19.12 0.01 -34.87
C ASP A 493 -20.05 -0.84 -33.99
N ILE A 494 -21.09 -1.41 -34.60
CA ILE A 494 -22.08 -2.20 -33.88
C ILE A 494 -21.52 -3.61 -33.64
N THR A 495 -21.43 -4.00 -32.39
CA THR A 495 -20.87 -5.29 -31.99
C THR A 495 -21.85 -6.07 -31.12
N ILE A 496 -21.98 -7.37 -31.37
CA ILE A 496 -22.59 -8.34 -30.46
C ILE A 496 -21.49 -9.31 -30.04
N SER A 497 -21.24 -9.37 -28.75
CA SER A 497 -20.16 -10.13 -28.16
C SER A 497 -20.66 -10.91 -26.96
N VAL A 498 -19.97 -12.00 -26.63
CA VAL A 498 -20.09 -12.65 -25.34
C VAL A 498 -18.80 -12.46 -24.58
N THR A 499 -18.92 -12.11 -23.31
CA THR A 499 -17.80 -12.20 -22.37
C THR A 499 -17.90 -13.58 -21.72
N PRO A 500 -16.94 -14.49 -21.96
CA PRO A 500 -16.90 -15.79 -21.29
C PRO A 500 -16.56 -15.61 -19.81
N SER A 501 -17.52 -15.12 -19.02
CA SER A 501 -17.36 -15.03 -17.57
C SER A 501 -17.59 -16.41 -16.98
N ILE A 502 -16.63 -16.86 -16.17
CA ILE A 502 -16.77 -18.10 -15.40
C ILE A 502 -17.76 -17.86 -14.25
N PHE A 503 -17.86 -16.61 -13.80
CA PHE A 503 -18.88 -16.11 -12.88
C PHE A 503 -19.15 -14.64 -13.18
N SER A 504 -20.42 -14.23 -13.16
CA SER A 504 -20.81 -12.82 -13.15
C SER A 504 -21.99 -12.59 -12.18
N ASP A 505 -22.03 -11.40 -11.59
CA ASP A 505 -23.11 -10.94 -10.72
C ASP A 505 -23.31 -9.44 -10.91
N SER A 506 -24.53 -9.03 -11.25
CA SER A 506 -24.91 -7.63 -11.42
C SER A 506 -25.13 -6.90 -10.08
N CYS A 507 -24.79 -7.52 -8.95
CA CYS A 507 -24.93 -7.04 -7.59
C CYS A 507 -26.35 -6.58 -7.18
N SER A 508 -27.37 -7.00 -7.94
CA SER A 508 -28.76 -6.55 -7.76
C SER A 508 -29.51 -7.31 -6.66
N ASN A 509 -28.90 -8.38 -6.15
CA ASN A 509 -29.41 -9.23 -5.09
C ASN A 509 -28.26 -10.07 -4.48
N PHE A 510 -28.51 -10.72 -3.34
CA PHE A 510 -27.50 -11.55 -2.65
C PHE A 510 -27.63 -13.06 -2.97
N ASP A 511 -28.23 -13.48 -4.09
CA ASP A 511 -28.48 -14.91 -4.34
C ASP A 511 -27.17 -15.74 -4.48
N ASN A 512 -26.04 -15.08 -4.77
CA ASN A 512 -24.72 -15.70 -4.81
C ASN A 512 -23.84 -15.37 -3.59
N TRP A 513 -24.38 -14.66 -2.59
CA TRP A 513 -23.58 -14.05 -1.53
C TRP A 513 -24.20 -14.21 -0.14
N ASN A 514 -23.35 -14.56 0.83
CA ASN A 514 -23.65 -14.42 2.24
C ASN A 514 -23.23 -13.01 2.70
N ALA A 515 -24.19 -12.11 2.73
CA ALA A 515 -24.03 -10.74 3.23
C ALA A 515 -24.13 -10.69 4.76
N GLY A 516 -23.14 -10.09 5.42
CA GLY A 516 -23.25 -9.64 6.81
C GLY A 516 -24.21 -8.45 6.94
N ASP A 517 -24.57 -8.10 8.17
CA ASP A 517 -25.59 -7.06 8.44
C ASP A 517 -25.17 -5.64 7.99
N ASP A 518 -23.88 -5.39 7.69
CA ASP A 518 -23.37 -4.12 7.19
C ASP A 518 -23.53 -3.97 5.66
N TRP A 519 -24.01 -5.01 4.97
CA TRP A 519 -24.20 -5.01 3.52
C TRP A 519 -25.69 -4.96 3.14
N SER A 520 -26.01 -4.12 2.18
CA SER A 520 -27.38 -3.93 1.67
C SER A 520 -27.39 -3.76 0.14
N ILE A 521 -28.58 -3.73 -0.47
CA ILE A 521 -28.74 -3.44 -1.91
C ILE A 521 -29.27 -2.02 -2.07
N ASN A 522 -28.56 -1.19 -2.85
CA ASN A 522 -28.99 0.17 -3.16
C ASN A 522 -28.86 0.42 -4.67
N SER A 523 -29.98 0.78 -5.31
CA SER A 523 -30.02 1.15 -6.73
C SER A 523 -29.43 0.10 -7.68
N GLY A 524 -29.47 -1.18 -7.30
CA GLY A 524 -28.94 -2.29 -8.09
C GLY A 524 -27.52 -2.74 -7.71
N ARG A 525 -26.88 -2.08 -6.74
CA ARG A 525 -25.50 -2.33 -6.30
C ARG A 525 -25.44 -2.90 -4.89
N PHE A 526 -24.34 -3.56 -4.55
CA PHE A 526 -23.99 -3.81 -3.15
C PHE A 526 -23.56 -2.50 -2.50
N GLN A 527 -24.12 -2.20 -1.33
CA GLN A 527 -23.81 -1.03 -0.53
C GLN A 527 -23.35 -1.48 0.86
N GLY A 528 -22.10 -1.19 1.20
CA GLY A 528 -21.49 -1.44 2.50
C GLY A 528 -21.51 -0.21 3.41
N HIS A 529 -21.90 -0.37 4.67
CA HIS A 529 -21.84 0.65 5.72
C HIS A 529 -21.71 -0.02 7.09
N HIS A 530 -20.68 0.35 7.87
CA HIS A 530 -20.37 -0.35 9.11
C HIS A 530 -21.07 0.26 10.34
N GLU A 531 -22.05 -0.45 10.87
CA GLU A 531 -22.65 -0.15 12.19
C GLU A 531 -22.58 -1.33 13.18
N GLY A 532 -22.16 -2.50 12.69
CA GLY A 532 -22.30 -3.79 13.37
C GLY A 532 -21.07 -4.31 14.12
N SER A 533 -21.05 -5.63 14.24
CA SER A 533 -19.93 -6.42 14.76
C SER A 533 -18.98 -6.82 13.63
N GLU A 534 -17.81 -7.36 13.98
CA GLU A 534 -16.81 -7.78 13.00
C GLU A 534 -17.34 -8.76 11.94
N SER A 535 -18.28 -9.64 12.30
CA SER A 535 -18.86 -10.59 11.35
C SER A 535 -19.77 -9.93 10.32
N ASP A 536 -20.27 -8.74 10.61
CA ASP A 536 -21.27 -8.05 9.79
C ASP A 536 -20.61 -7.35 8.60
N ARG A 537 -19.30 -7.10 8.69
CA ARG A 537 -18.45 -6.44 7.67
C ARG A 537 -18.16 -7.28 6.44
N TYR A 538 -18.43 -8.58 6.47
CA TYR A 538 -18.08 -9.48 5.37
C TYR A 538 -19.22 -9.69 4.37
N LEU A 539 -18.87 -9.69 3.09
CA LEU A 539 -19.71 -10.16 2.00
C LEU A 539 -18.99 -11.33 1.32
N THR A 540 -19.50 -12.55 1.49
CA THR A 540 -18.77 -13.77 1.12
C THR A 540 -19.50 -14.57 0.05
N MET A 541 -18.81 -15.00 -1.00
CA MET A 541 -19.39 -15.84 -2.05
C MET A 541 -20.02 -17.12 -1.45
N GLU A 542 -21.30 -17.37 -1.73
CA GLU A 542 -22.07 -18.44 -1.10
C GLU A 542 -21.61 -19.82 -1.56
N SER A 543 -21.48 -19.99 -2.87
CA SER A 543 -21.02 -21.24 -3.48
C SER A 543 -19.56 -21.15 -3.87
N SER A 544 -18.85 -22.27 -3.85
CA SER A 544 -17.50 -22.33 -4.43
C SER A 544 -17.58 -22.37 -5.96
N LEU A 545 -16.60 -21.75 -6.60
CA LEU A 545 -16.38 -21.81 -8.04
C LEU A 545 -15.29 -22.84 -8.34
N ASP A 546 -15.46 -23.62 -9.42
CA ASP A 546 -14.43 -24.58 -9.86
C ASP A 546 -13.52 -23.93 -10.89
N LEU A 547 -12.38 -23.41 -10.43
CA LEU A 547 -11.34 -22.82 -11.26
C LEU A 547 -10.20 -23.79 -11.58
N SER A 548 -10.32 -25.08 -11.21
CA SER A 548 -9.20 -26.03 -11.34
C SER A 548 -8.80 -26.35 -12.78
N ALA A 549 -9.68 -26.07 -13.75
CA ALA A 549 -9.38 -26.22 -15.17
C ALA A 549 -8.47 -25.10 -15.72
N TYR A 550 -8.32 -24.00 -14.98
CA TYR A 550 -7.58 -22.80 -15.36
C TYR A 550 -6.24 -22.69 -14.62
N SER A 551 -5.81 -23.72 -13.89
CA SER A 551 -4.49 -23.70 -13.25
C SER A 551 -3.38 -23.60 -14.31
N GLY A 552 -2.52 -22.60 -14.15
CA GLY A 552 -1.49 -22.20 -15.11
C GLY A 552 -1.99 -21.27 -16.24
N GLU A 553 -3.24 -20.83 -16.19
CA GLU A 553 -3.81 -19.79 -17.06
C GLU A 553 -4.02 -18.50 -16.25
N ASP A 554 -4.07 -17.37 -16.95
CA ASP A 554 -4.27 -16.07 -16.33
C ASP A 554 -5.77 -15.83 -16.08
N MET A 555 -6.09 -15.65 -14.81
CA MET A 555 -7.45 -15.55 -14.29
C MET A 555 -7.57 -14.28 -13.49
N ALA A 556 -8.66 -13.54 -13.65
CA ALA A 556 -8.88 -12.31 -12.91
C ALA A 556 -10.26 -12.27 -12.26
N ILE A 557 -10.38 -11.46 -11.22
CA ILE A 557 -11.63 -10.95 -10.70
C ILE A 557 -11.68 -9.45 -10.96
N ALA A 558 -12.82 -8.93 -11.38
CA ALA A 558 -13.05 -7.50 -11.54
C ALA A 558 -14.43 -7.08 -11.04
N TRP A 559 -14.60 -5.79 -10.75
CA TRP A 559 -15.87 -5.17 -10.39
C TRP A 559 -15.81 -3.65 -10.55
N GLU A 560 -16.98 -3.02 -10.63
CA GLU A 560 -17.13 -1.58 -10.47
C GLU A 560 -17.22 -1.22 -8.98
N GLN A 561 -16.55 -0.15 -8.57
CA GLN A 561 -16.58 0.35 -7.19
C GLN A 561 -16.73 1.86 -7.13
N ASP A 562 -17.31 2.32 -6.01
CA ASP A 562 -17.47 3.74 -5.72
C ASP A 562 -17.48 3.94 -4.20
N ALA A 563 -17.17 5.15 -3.75
CA ALA A 563 -17.24 5.56 -2.36
C ALA A 563 -18.06 6.85 -2.22
N SER A 564 -18.75 6.99 -1.10
CA SER A 564 -19.35 8.29 -0.79
C SER A 564 -18.28 9.35 -0.58
N TRP A 565 -18.48 10.57 -1.08
CA TRP A 565 -17.72 11.82 -0.86
C TRP A 565 -17.46 12.25 0.61
N THR A 566 -17.78 11.39 1.56
CA THR A 566 -17.58 11.62 2.98
C THR A 566 -16.84 10.48 3.64
N ALA A 567 -16.30 9.52 2.87
CA ALA A 567 -15.41 8.49 3.40
C ALA A 567 -14.19 9.17 4.05
N ASP A 568 -13.75 8.62 5.17
CA ASP A 568 -12.54 9.08 5.85
C ASP A 568 -11.31 8.49 5.13
N PRO A 569 -10.15 9.16 5.12
CA PRO A 569 -8.91 8.60 4.57
C PRO A 569 -8.49 7.24 5.15
N ASN A 570 -9.08 6.82 6.28
CA ASN A 570 -8.86 5.50 6.88
C ASN A 570 -9.87 4.42 6.43
N ASP A 571 -10.88 4.77 5.65
CA ASP A 571 -11.88 3.85 5.13
C ASP A 571 -11.32 3.06 3.95
N ARG A 572 -11.48 1.74 3.99
CA ARG A 572 -10.88 0.81 3.01
C ARG A 572 -11.81 -0.34 2.68
N LEU A 573 -11.87 -0.70 1.40
CA LEU A 573 -12.43 -1.96 0.96
C LEU A 573 -11.29 -2.97 0.80
N TYR A 574 -11.41 -4.12 1.45
CA TYR A 574 -10.49 -5.24 1.26
C TYR A 574 -11.20 -6.43 0.61
N PHE A 575 -10.43 -7.31 0.00
CA PHE A 575 -10.88 -8.63 -0.44
C PHE A 575 -9.89 -9.72 -0.08
N ALA A 576 -10.31 -10.98 -0.12
CA ALA A 576 -9.43 -12.13 0.07
C ALA A 576 -9.94 -13.35 -0.69
N PHE A 577 -9.02 -14.26 -1.03
CA PHE A 577 -9.34 -15.52 -1.69
C PHE A 577 -9.28 -16.72 -0.74
N SER A 578 -9.96 -17.79 -1.12
CA SER A 578 -9.92 -19.09 -0.45
C SER A 578 -9.84 -20.21 -1.47
N ALA A 579 -8.86 -21.09 -1.32
CA ALA A 579 -8.66 -22.29 -2.14
C ALA A 579 -9.41 -23.53 -1.61
N ASP A 580 -10.09 -23.41 -0.46
CA ASP A 580 -10.64 -24.55 0.28
C ASP A 580 -12.12 -24.38 0.66
N GLY A 581 -12.84 -23.51 -0.06
CA GLY A 581 -14.27 -23.28 0.15
C GLY A 581 -14.59 -22.39 1.35
N GLY A 582 -13.65 -21.54 1.76
CA GLY A 582 -13.80 -20.57 2.84
C GLY A 582 -13.44 -21.11 4.23
N ASN A 583 -12.75 -22.26 4.33
CA ASN A 583 -12.24 -22.76 5.61
C ASN A 583 -11.00 -21.99 6.07
N THR A 584 -10.15 -21.62 5.12
CA THR A 584 -9.04 -20.69 5.28
C THR A 584 -9.12 -19.60 4.22
N TRP A 585 -8.57 -18.43 4.55
CA TRP A 585 -8.54 -17.26 3.67
C TRP A 585 -7.10 -16.77 3.59
N GLY A 586 -6.71 -16.27 2.41
CA GLY A 586 -5.47 -15.53 2.23
C GLY A 586 -5.44 -14.24 3.06
N SER A 587 -4.36 -13.48 2.92
CA SER A 587 -4.30 -12.11 3.44
C SER A 587 -5.40 -11.25 2.81
N ASN A 588 -5.85 -10.24 3.54
CA ASN A 588 -6.69 -9.20 2.97
C ASN A 588 -5.83 -8.37 2.01
N ILE A 589 -6.36 -8.08 0.82
CA ILE A 589 -5.76 -7.26 -0.23
C ILE A 589 -6.64 -6.01 -0.34
N GLU A 590 -6.04 -4.82 -0.31
CA GLU A 590 -6.76 -3.55 -0.42
C GLU A 590 -7.24 -3.36 -1.87
N ALA A 591 -8.53 -3.07 -2.04
CA ALA A 591 -9.11 -2.72 -3.34
C ALA A 591 -9.08 -1.21 -3.57
N PHE A 592 -9.40 -0.45 -2.53
CA PHE A 592 -9.23 1.00 -2.50
C PHE A 592 -9.25 1.53 -1.07
N ARG A 593 -8.86 2.80 -0.96
CA ARG A 593 -8.93 3.65 0.23
C ARG A 593 -9.53 5.00 -0.13
N ASP A 594 -10.20 5.61 0.84
CA ASP A 594 -10.75 6.98 0.77
C ASP A 594 -11.96 7.15 -0.17
N ASP A 595 -12.37 8.39 -0.42
CA ASP A 595 -13.60 8.78 -1.11
C ASP A 595 -13.52 8.89 -2.64
N ASN A 596 -12.36 8.58 -3.22
CA ASN A 596 -12.12 8.68 -4.67
C ASN A 596 -11.50 7.41 -5.27
N PRO A 597 -12.15 6.24 -5.13
CA PRO A 597 -11.66 5.02 -5.76
C PRO A 597 -11.72 5.12 -7.29
N PRO A 598 -10.85 4.40 -8.02
CA PRO A 598 -11.08 4.15 -9.44
C PRO A 598 -12.41 3.41 -9.61
N THR A 599 -13.19 3.82 -10.63
CA THR A 599 -14.51 3.25 -10.92
C THR A 599 -14.43 1.75 -11.19
N ASP A 600 -13.39 1.31 -11.88
CA ASP A 600 -13.16 -0.08 -12.24
C ASP A 600 -12.00 -0.65 -11.43
N PHE A 601 -12.14 -1.88 -10.95
CA PHE A 601 -11.11 -2.60 -10.22
C PHE A 601 -10.94 -4.00 -10.79
N ALA A 602 -9.70 -4.44 -10.98
CA ALA A 602 -9.37 -5.80 -11.39
C ALA A 602 -8.16 -6.34 -10.63
N TYR A 603 -8.13 -7.65 -10.41
CA TYR A 603 -7.03 -8.33 -9.73
C TYR A 603 -6.81 -9.74 -10.27
N GLY A 604 -5.55 -10.06 -10.60
CA GLY A 604 -5.13 -11.40 -11.02
C GLY A 604 -5.25 -12.41 -9.87
N ILE A 605 -6.01 -13.48 -10.08
CA ILE A 605 -6.21 -14.55 -9.09
C ILE A 605 -4.95 -15.42 -9.09
N PRO A 606 -4.18 -15.48 -7.97
CA PRO A 606 -2.95 -16.27 -7.94
C PRO A 606 -3.23 -17.76 -8.16
N ASP A 607 -2.29 -18.43 -8.83
CA ASP A 607 -2.40 -19.81 -9.30
C ASP A 607 -2.75 -20.81 -8.17
N GLU A 608 -2.31 -20.53 -6.94
CA GLU A 608 -2.63 -21.32 -5.75
C GLU A 608 -4.12 -21.32 -5.35
N TYR A 609 -4.88 -20.32 -5.81
CA TYR A 609 -6.32 -20.22 -5.59
C TYR A 609 -7.15 -20.81 -6.72
N LEU A 610 -6.56 -21.14 -7.88
CA LEU A 610 -7.22 -21.75 -9.05
C LEU A 610 -7.55 -23.23 -8.79
N THR A 611 -8.51 -23.43 -7.89
CA THR A 611 -8.90 -24.73 -7.35
C THR A 611 -10.38 -25.00 -7.60
N SER A 612 -10.80 -26.24 -7.35
CA SER A 612 -12.21 -26.62 -7.47
C SER A 612 -13.11 -26.06 -6.36
N ASN A 613 -12.54 -25.34 -5.39
CA ASN A 613 -13.26 -24.79 -4.23
C ASN A 613 -12.99 -23.30 -4.05
N PHE A 614 -12.62 -22.59 -5.11
CA PHE A 614 -12.34 -21.15 -5.06
C PHE A 614 -13.51 -20.38 -4.44
N LYS A 615 -13.19 -19.39 -3.60
CA LYS A 615 -14.12 -18.35 -3.12
C LYS A 615 -13.41 -17.02 -2.98
N VAL A 616 -14.19 -15.95 -3.09
CA VAL A 616 -13.81 -14.59 -2.72
C VAL A 616 -14.71 -14.07 -1.58
N ARG A 617 -14.17 -13.16 -0.77
CA ARG A 617 -14.95 -12.33 0.16
C ARG A 617 -14.48 -10.88 0.06
N LEU A 618 -15.40 -9.96 0.28
CA LEU A 618 -15.16 -8.54 0.49
C LEU A 618 -15.29 -8.21 1.98
N TYR A 619 -14.53 -7.24 2.45
CA TYR A 619 -14.46 -6.83 3.86
C TYR A 619 -14.36 -5.30 3.96
N LEU A 620 -15.28 -4.70 4.73
CA LEU A 620 -15.29 -3.27 5.03
C LEU A 620 -14.39 -2.97 6.23
N HIS A 621 -13.42 -2.08 6.06
CA HIS A 621 -12.66 -1.49 7.16
C HIS A 621 -13.01 -0.01 7.27
N GLY A 622 -13.52 0.42 8.42
CA GLY A 622 -14.03 1.79 8.58
C GLY A 622 -15.48 1.89 8.14
N PHE A 623 -15.84 2.93 7.39
CA PHE A 623 -17.18 3.26 6.88
C PHE A 623 -18.25 3.36 7.96
N SER A 624 -17.93 3.99 9.09
CA SER A 624 -18.80 4.03 10.29
C SER A 624 -19.46 5.39 10.53
N GLY A 625 -19.07 6.41 9.76
CA GLY A 625 -19.68 7.72 9.73
C GLY A 625 -21.05 7.70 9.05
N LEU A 626 -21.92 8.61 9.46
CA LEU A 626 -23.35 8.63 9.11
C LEU A 626 -23.67 8.70 7.60
N ALA A 627 -22.69 8.98 6.75
CA ALA A 627 -22.83 9.07 5.31
C ALA A 627 -21.71 8.34 4.54
N GLU A 628 -20.93 7.49 5.22
CA GLU A 628 -19.82 6.74 4.65
C GLU A 628 -20.33 5.43 4.06
N TYR A 629 -20.23 5.27 2.75
CA TYR A 629 -20.66 4.08 2.04
C TYR A 629 -19.61 3.65 1.03
N CYS A 630 -19.45 2.34 0.90
CA CYS A 630 -18.77 1.69 -0.21
C CYS A 630 -19.84 1.08 -1.13
N TYR A 631 -19.65 1.19 -2.44
CA TYR A 631 -20.49 0.54 -3.44
C TYR A 631 -19.65 -0.43 -4.27
N VAL A 632 -20.23 -1.60 -4.57
CA VAL A 632 -19.65 -2.60 -5.46
C VAL A 632 -20.73 -3.08 -6.44
N ASP A 633 -20.39 -3.13 -7.72
CA ASP A 633 -21.28 -3.50 -8.81
C ASP A 633 -20.57 -4.40 -9.84
N ASN A 634 -21.33 -5.12 -10.67
CA ASN A 634 -20.81 -5.90 -11.80
C ASN A 634 -19.60 -6.80 -11.50
N ILE A 635 -19.67 -7.61 -10.44
CA ILE A 635 -18.57 -8.53 -10.08
C ILE A 635 -18.46 -9.63 -11.14
N VAL A 636 -17.27 -9.81 -11.70
CA VAL A 636 -16.98 -10.82 -12.73
C VAL A 636 -15.70 -11.58 -12.40
N ILE A 637 -15.68 -12.89 -12.67
CA ILE A 637 -14.48 -13.73 -12.70
C ILE A 637 -14.39 -14.32 -14.10
N TYR A 638 -13.24 -14.14 -14.73
CA TYR A 638 -13.05 -14.47 -16.13
C TYR A 638 -11.61 -14.89 -16.37
N GLN A 639 -11.41 -15.68 -17.42
CA GLN A 639 -10.10 -15.89 -17.98
C GLN A 639 -9.73 -14.59 -18.68
N CYS A 640 -8.66 -13.95 -18.23
CA CYS A 640 -8.26 -12.67 -18.77
C CYS A 640 -6.91 -12.81 -19.46
N ALA A 641 -6.78 -12.25 -20.65
CA ALA A 641 -5.51 -11.72 -21.10
C ALA A 641 -5.21 -10.41 -20.35
N MET A 642 -5.20 -10.45 -19.00
CA MET A 642 -5.00 -9.24 -18.21
C MET A 642 -3.65 -8.69 -18.63
N PRO A 643 -3.52 -7.36 -18.55
CA PRO A 643 -2.26 -6.72 -18.26
C PRO A 643 -1.42 -7.40 -17.19
N MET A 644 -0.70 -8.45 -17.55
CA MET A 644 0.20 -9.14 -16.64
C MET A 644 1.56 -8.52 -16.83
N ALA A 645 2.13 -8.03 -15.73
CA ALA A 645 3.52 -7.65 -15.72
C ALA A 645 4.36 -8.81 -16.25
N ASP A 646 5.34 -8.52 -17.11
CA ASP A 646 6.36 -9.51 -17.38
C ASP A 646 7.16 -9.73 -16.10
N THR A 647 6.92 -10.86 -15.46
CA THR A 647 7.58 -11.24 -14.21
C THR A 647 8.91 -11.94 -14.47
N THR A 648 9.33 -12.10 -15.72
CA THR A 648 10.58 -12.75 -16.07
C THR A 648 11.53 -11.85 -16.83
N ALA A 649 12.84 -12.10 -16.67
CA ALA A 649 13.86 -11.41 -17.45
C ALA A 649 15.11 -12.29 -17.62
N ILE A 650 15.77 -12.17 -18.76
CA ILE A 650 17.12 -12.69 -18.95
C ILE A 650 18.11 -11.69 -18.36
N PHE A 651 18.86 -12.11 -17.34
CA PHE A 651 19.90 -11.27 -16.72
C PHE A 651 21.28 -11.88 -16.92
N LYS A 652 22.24 -11.06 -17.38
CA LYS A 652 23.63 -11.45 -17.58
C LYS A 652 24.59 -10.49 -16.89
N ILE A 653 25.66 -11.06 -16.35
CA ILE A 653 26.79 -10.34 -15.80
C ILE A 653 28.04 -10.75 -16.58
N ASP A 654 28.73 -9.75 -17.15
CA ASP A 654 29.90 -9.93 -18.03
C ASP A 654 29.63 -10.94 -19.16
N GLY A 655 28.42 -10.87 -19.73
CA GLY A 655 27.95 -11.74 -20.82
C GLY A 655 27.53 -13.15 -20.42
N THR A 656 27.58 -13.50 -19.13
CA THR A 656 27.14 -14.80 -18.60
C THR A 656 25.76 -14.68 -17.99
N GLN A 657 24.79 -15.47 -18.48
CA GLN A 657 23.43 -15.50 -17.93
C GLN A 657 23.39 -16.17 -16.55
N VAL A 658 22.75 -15.49 -15.61
CA VAL A 658 22.71 -15.83 -14.19
C VAL A 658 21.27 -15.76 -13.67
N TYR A 659 20.92 -16.65 -12.75
CA TYR A 659 19.57 -16.76 -12.18
C TYR A 659 19.62 -17.47 -10.81
N PHE A 660 18.47 -17.59 -10.15
CA PHE A 660 18.35 -18.36 -8.91
C PHE A 660 17.73 -19.74 -9.17
N ASP A 661 18.42 -20.81 -8.76
CA ASP A 661 17.89 -22.18 -8.71
C ASP A 661 17.58 -22.50 -7.24
N ASP A 662 16.29 -22.56 -6.88
CA ASP A 662 15.83 -22.70 -5.48
C ASP A 662 16.52 -21.71 -4.51
N GLY A 663 16.64 -20.43 -4.92
CA GLY A 663 17.28 -19.36 -4.15
C GLY A 663 18.83 -19.37 -4.18
N THR A 664 19.45 -20.32 -4.89
CA THR A 664 20.92 -20.38 -5.03
C THR A 664 21.38 -19.66 -6.31
N PRO A 665 22.31 -18.67 -6.21
CA PRO A 665 22.94 -18.06 -7.37
C PRO A 665 23.54 -19.10 -8.32
N THR A 666 23.12 -19.10 -9.58
CA THR A 666 23.45 -20.12 -10.58
C THR A 666 23.72 -19.49 -11.95
N GLN A 667 24.61 -20.09 -12.74
CA GLN A 667 24.83 -19.76 -14.16
C GLN A 667 24.12 -20.76 -15.07
N GLY A 668 23.52 -20.31 -16.16
CA GLY A 668 22.86 -21.19 -17.13
C GLY A 668 21.87 -20.46 -18.03
N SER A 669 20.81 -21.14 -18.44
CA SER A 669 19.76 -20.60 -19.32
C SER A 669 18.44 -20.35 -18.60
N GLY A 670 18.46 -20.26 -17.26
CA GLY A 670 17.27 -19.89 -16.49
C GLY A 670 17.03 -18.39 -16.53
N GLU A 671 15.78 -17.99 -16.41
CA GLU A 671 15.36 -16.59 -16.29
C GLU A 671 15.31 -16.17 -14.82
N LEU A 672 15.43 -14.87 -14.57
CA LEU A 672 15.02 -14.31 -13.31
C LEU A 672 13.50 -14.28 -13.25
N VAL A 673 12.97 -14.51 -12.05
CA VAL A 673 11.56 -14.31 -11.73
C VAL A 673 11.51 -13.19 -10.70
N ALA A 674 10.69 -12.17 -10.95
CA ALA A 674 10.50 -11.03 -10.07
C ALA A 674 10.07 -11.47 -8.65
N ASP A 675 10.54 -10.75 -7.63
CA ASP A 675 10.01 -10.88 -6.27
C ASP A 675 8.70 -10.11 -6.13
N THR A 676 8.57 -8.99 -6.83
CA THR A 676 7.37 -8.15 -6.87
C THR A 676 7.16 -7.58 -8.26
N SER A 677 5.90 -7.31 -8.60
CA SER A 677 5.51 -6.64 -9.82
C SER A 677 4.30 -5.74 -9.57
N GLN A 678 4.20 -4.66 -10.33
CA GLN A 678 3.11 -3.69 -10.28
C GLN A 678 2.65 -3.44 -11.72
N VAL A 679 1.35 -3.21 -11.91
CA VAL A 679 0.73 -2.88 -13.20
C VAL A 679 -0.14 -1.66 -12.98
N ILE A 680 -0.12 -0.72 -13.92
CA ILE A 680 -0.93 0.49 -13.91
C ILE A 680 -1.50 0.75 -15.30
N ASP A 681 -2.68 1.34 -15.35
CA ASP A 681 -3.30 1.78 -16.60
C ASP A 681 -2.72 3.11 -17.04
N ASN A 682 -2.43 3.23 -18.35
CA ASN A 682 -2.05 4.48 -18.96
C ASN A 682 -3.31 5.19 -19.48
N MET A 683 -3.45 6.46 -19.15
CA MET A 683 -4.66 7.24 -19.42
C MET A 683 -4.39 8.43 -20.34
N ASN A 684 -4.87 8.39 -21.58
CA ASN A 684 -4.76 9.48 -22.54
C ASN A 684 -5.96 10.41 -22.49
N TYR A 685 -5.78 11.64 -21.99
CA TYR A 685 -6.88 12.59 -21.78
C TYR A 685 -8.06 11.98 -20.99
N GLY A 686 -7.77 11.01 -20.11
CA GLY A 686 -8.77 10.30 -19.30
C GLY A 686 -9.36 9.04 -19.94
N ASN A 687 -8.88 8.62 -21.11
CA ASN A 687 -9.27 7.37 -21.75
C ASN A 687 -8.17 6.31 -21.54
N PRO A 688 -8.52 5.05 -21.19
CA PRO A 688 -7.57 3.94 -21.14
C PRO A 688 -6.86 3.77 -22.47
N HIS A 689 -5.55 3.63 -22.46
CA HIS A 689 -4.77 3.44 -23.69
C HIS A 689 -3.46 2.71 -23.36
N GLY A 690 -3.65 1.43 -23.08
CA GLY A 690 -2.60 0.52 -22.66
C GLY A 690 -2.29 0.54 -21.19
N TYR A 691 -1.38 -0.35 -20.85
CA TYR A 691 -0.95 -0.56 -19.48
C TYR A 691 0.56 -0.66 -19.44
N SER A 692 1.06 -0.35 -18.27
CA SER A 692 2.47 -0.43 -17.98
C SER A 692 2.69 -1.35 -16.82
N TYR A 693 3.88 -1.92 -16.76
CA TYR A 693 4.29 -2.69 -15.60
C TYR A 693 5.71 -2.36 -15.16
N SER A 694 5.97 -2.66 -13.91
CA SER A 694 7.29 -2.65 -13.30
C SER A 694 7.47 -3.92 -12.48
N SER A 695 8.61 -4.57 -12.63
CA SER A 695 8.98 -5.81 -11.96
C SER A 695 10.33 -5.62 -11.28
N CYS A 696 10.47 -6.14 -10.05
CA CYS A 696 11.68 -6.00 -9.24
C CYS A 696 12.17 -7.35 -8.69
N ARG A 697 13.49 -7.54 -8.68
CA ARG A 697 14.17 -8.73 -8.13
C ARG A 697 15.40 -8.35 -7.30
N ASP A 698 15.53 -8.91 -6.10
CA ASP A 698 16.81 -8.90 -5.37
C ASP A 698 17.83 -9.81 -6.08
N VAL A 699 18.86 -9.18 -6.64
CA VAL A 699 19.96 -9.84 -7.36
C VAL A 699 21.28 -9.79 -6.59
N THR A 700 21.25 -9.43 -5.29
CA THR A 700 22.43 -9.28 -4.43
C THR A 700 23.36 -10.50 -4.49
N GLY A 701 22.79 -11.70 -4.39
CA GLY A 701 23.55 -12.95 -4.44
C GLY A 701 24.25 -13.19 -5.79
N LEU A 702 23.62 -12.78 -6.90
CA LEU A 702 24.16 -12.93 -8.25
C LEU A 702 25.28 -11.93 -8.49
N VAL A 703 25.09 -10.66 -8.10
CA VAL A 703 26.11 -9.62 -8.24
C VAL A 703 27.34 -9.95 -7.40
N ARG A 704 27.17 -10.39 -6.15
CA ARG A 704 28.27 -10.80 -5.26
C ARG A 704 29.09 -11.98 -5.77
N GLU A 705 28.47 -12.91 -6.50
CA GLU A 705 29.13 -14.12 -6.99
C GLU A 705 29.76 -13.93 -8.38
N TYR A 706 29.11 -13.15 -9.26
CA TYR A 706 29.42 -13.15 -10.68
C TYR A 706 29.91 -11.82 -11.26
N SER A 707 29.90 -10.70 -10.50
CA SER A 707 30.51 -9.45 -10.98
C SER A 707 32.03 -9.60 -11.14
N THR A 708 32.68 -8.63 -11.78
CA THR A 708 34.15 -8.63 -11.89
C THR A 708 34.80 -8.64 -10.51
N GLU A 709 35.81 -9.50 -10.32
CA GLU A 709 36.60 -9.60 -9.08
C GLU A 709 37.51 -8.37 -8.94
N GLY A 710 37.33 -7.61 -7.86
CA GLY A 710 38.14 -6.48 -7.45
C GLY A 710 39.32 -6.86 -6.54
N ALA A 711 39.79 -5.89 -5.75
CA ALA A 711 40.94 -6.06 -4.89
C ALA A 711 40.66 -7.02 -3.72
N GLY A 712 41.53 -8.00 -3.53
CA GLY A 712 41.45 -8.94 -2.41
C GLY A 712 40.38 -10.02 -2.56
N GLY A 713 39.91 -10.28 -3.79
CA GLY A 713 38.89 -11.29 -4.07
C GLY A 713 37.48 -10.85 -3.69
N ARG A 714 37.26 -9.54 -3.57
CA ARG A 714 35.95 -8.94 -3.36
C ARG A 714 35.27 -8.73 -4.71
N HIS A 715 33.95 -8.79 -4.72
CA HIS A 715 33.14 -8.47 -5.89
C HIS A 715 32.47 -7.12 -5.60
N PRO A 716 33.04 -5.99 -6.07
CA PRO A 716 32.52 -4.65 -5.78
C PRO A 716 31.21 -4.35 -6.52
N GLY A 717 30.80 -5.18 -7.48
CA GLY A 717 29.67 -4.90 -8.36
C GLY A 717 30.05 -4.20 -9.68
N ASN A 718 31.34 -4.03 -9.96
CA ASN A 718 31.78 -3.62 -11.30
C ASN A 718 31.52 -4.76 -12.31
N GLY A 719 31.06 -4.41 -13.50
CA GLY A 719 30.75 -5.36 -14.56
C GLY A 719 29.88 -4.75 -15.65
N THR A 720 29.71 -5.49 -16.75
CA THR A 720 28.70 -5.20 -17.77
C THR A 720 27.45 -6.02 -17.48
N TYR A 721 26.35 -5.33 -17.25
CA TYR A 721 25.04 -5.92 -16.98
C TYR A 721 24.20 -5.89 -18.25
N THR A 722 23.57 -7.01 -18.59
CA THR A 722 22.70 -7.14 -19.76
C THR A 722 21.35 -7.67 -19.30
N VAL A 723 20.28 -6.98 -19.68
CA VAL A 723 18.90 -7.42 -19.45
C VAL A 723 18.24 -7.61 -20.81
N GLY A 724 17.41 -8.64 -20.93
CA GLY A 724 16.65 -8.94 -22.14
C GLY A 724 15.51 -9.90 -21.85
N GLY A 725 14.83 -10.36 -22.90
CA GLY A 725 13.67 -11.24 -22.75
C GLY A 725 12.49 -10.60 -22.01
N VAL A 726 12.49 -9.26 -21.92
CA VAL A 726 11.39 -8.45 -21.40
C VAL A 726 10.37 -8.29 -22.51
N ASN A 727 9.10 -8.49 -22.20
CA ASN A 727 7.98 -8.38 -23.13
C ASN A 727 7.37 -6.97 -23.08
N ALA A 728 7.14 -6.37 -24.24
CA ALA A 728 6.50 -5.06 -24.40
C ALA A 728 6.00 -4.93 -25.84
N ASP A 729 4.93 -4.17 -26.04
CA ASP A 729 4.46 -3.83 -27.39
C ASP A 729 5.24 -2.65 -27.98
N THR A 730 5.12 -2.49 -29.30
CA THR A 730 5.81 -1.47 -30.10
C THR A 730 4.80 -0.67 -30.91
N ASP A 731 5.26 0.28 -31.71
CA ASP A 731 4.47 1.04 -32.70
C ASP A 731 3.53 2.12 -32.13
N ASP A 732 3.52 2.29 -30.80
CA ASP A 732 2.89 3.41 -30.12
C ASP A 732 3.91 4.45 -29.64
N GLU A 733 3.49 5.71 -29.48
CA GLU A 733 4.37 6.76 -28.94
C GLU A 733 4.62 6.61 -27.43
N TRP A 734 3.82 5.81 -26.73
CA TRP A 734 4.01 5.48 -25.31
C TRP A 734 4.57 4.08 -25.09
N ALA A 735 5.00 3.40 -26.15
CA ALA A 735 5.68 2.12 -26.03
C ALA A 735 7.07 2.32 -25.40
N TYR A 736 7.18 2.13 -24.08
CA TYR A 736 8.46 2.07 -23.37
C TYR A 736 8.76 0.66 -22.88
N ALA A 737 10.05 0.36 -22.82
CA ALA A 737 10.58 -0.76 -22.09
C ALA A 737 12.01 -0.42 -21.67
N GLY A 738 12.37 -0.79 -20.45
CA GLY A 738 13.68 -0.47 -19.92
C GLY A 738 13.94 -1.15 -18.60
N TRP A 739 15.16 -1.03 -18.12
CA TRP A 739 15.58 -1.63 -16.86
C TRP A 739 16.59 -0.76 -16.14
N SER A 740 16.66 -0.93 -14.82
CA SER A 740 17.65 -0.31 -13.96
C SER A 740 18.14 -1.28 -12.88
N LEU A 741 19.44 -1.24 -12.59
CA LEU A 741 20.13 -1.97 -11.54
C LEU A 741 20.63 -0.97 -10.50
N ILE A 742 20.19 -1.15 -9.26
CA ILE A 742 20.69 -0.43 -8.09
C ILE A 742 21.72 -1.32 -7.40
N ILE A 743 22.95 -0.86 -7.21
CA ILE A 743 24.01 -1.54 -6.45
C ILE A 743 24.36 -0.70 -5.23
N ILE A 744 24.09 -1.22 -4.04
CA ILE A 744 24.50 -0.61 -2.76
C ILE A 744 25.76 -1.31 -2.30
N TYR A 745 26.83 -0.56 -2.02
CA TYR A 745 28.13 -1.13 -1.68
C TYR A 745 28.80 -0.43 -0.50
N THR A 746 29.79 -1.10 0.08
CA THR A 746 30.63 -0.57 1.17
C THR A 746 32.09 -0.60 0.77
N SER A 747 32.81 0.51 0.86
CA SER A 747 34.24 0.62 0.61
C SER A 747 34.93 1.34 1.76
N PRO A 748 36.11 0.90 2.23
CA PRO A 748 36.92 1.67 3.18
C PRO A 748 37.29 3.10 2.71
N GLU A 749 37.09 3.42 1.44
CA GLU A 749 37.40 4.72 0.84
C GLU A 749 36.19 5.66 0.75
N THR A 750 34.98 5.16 0.98
CA THR A 750 33.75 5.95 0.95
C THR A 750 33.33 6.34 2.37
N GLU A 751 32.69 7.50 2.53
CA GLU A 751 32.14 7.88 3.83
C GLU A 751 30.80 7.18 4.07
N GLY A 752 30.19 7.39 5.23
CA GLY A 752 28.87 6.84 5.54
C GLY A 752 27.76 7.41 4.66
N HIS A 753 26.81 6.58 4.24
CA HIS A 753 25.62 7.02 3.50
C HIS A 753 24.31 6.64 4.21
N GLN A 754 23.32 7.51 4.09
CA GLN A 754 21.90 7.21 4.32
C GLN A 754 21.22 7.17 2.95
N LEU A 755 20.41 6.16 2.66
CA LEU A 755 19.78 5.98 1.36
C LEU A 755 18.30 5.68 1.55
N TYR A 756 17.42 6.48 0.99
CA TYR A 756 15.96 6.34 1.06
C TYR A 756 15.46 5.96 -0.34
N LEU A 757 14.71 4.85 -0.46
CA LEU A 757 14.20 4.35 -1.73
C LEU A 757 12.66 4.39 -1.72
N TYR A 758 12.10 5.06 -2.70
CA TYR A 758 10.68 5.13 -2.98
C TYR A 758 10.40 4.43 -4.30
N ASP A 759 9.61 3.35 -4.32
CA ASP A 759 9.42 2.49 -5.50
C ASP A 759 7.96 2.11 -5.77
N ASN A 760 7.04 3.02 -5.46
CA ASN A 760 5.68 2.93 -5.99
C ASN A 760 5.70 3.25 -7.49
N PHE A 761 5.11 2.35 -8.28
CA PHE A 761 4.98 2.51 -9.72
C PHE A 761 3.79 3.40 -10.02
N LEU A 762 4.04 4.58 -10.58
CA LEU A 762 3.03 5.63 -10.71
C LEU A 762 2.99 6.18 -12.13
N TYR A 763 1.78 6.42 -12.62
CA TYR A 763 1.50 7.02 -13.92
C TYR A 763 1.44 8.55 -13.80
N CYS A 764 2.16 9.27 -14.66
CA CYS A 764 2.09 10.71 -14.77
C CYS A 764 1.41 11.10 -16.08
N ASN A 765 0.25 11.76 -15.97
CA ASN A 765 -0.52 12.24 -17.11
C ASN A 765 -0.08 13.65 -17.54
N HIS A 766 -0.48 14.06 -18.74
CA HIS A 766 -0.32 15.43 -19.24
C HIS A 766 -0.69 16.50 -18.21
N ASN A 767 0.04 17.62 -18.20
CA ASN A 767 -0.19 18.80 -17.37
C ASN A 767 -0.30 18.49 -15.86
N THR A 768 0.38 17.45 -15.39
CA THR A 768 0.29 16.98 -14.00
C THR A 768 1.59 17.27 -13.26
N ASN A 769 1.48 17.65 -11.99
CA ASN A 769 2.55 17.49 -11.01
C ASN A 769 2.23 16.23 -10.22
N LEU A 770 2.96 15.16 -10.47
CA LEU A 770 2.66 13.83 -9.95
C LEU A 770 2.52 13.88 -8.42
N ASP A 771 1.34 13.52 -7.91
CA ASP A 771 1.08 13.26 -6.50
C ASP A 771 1.75 11.94 -6.11
N PHE A 772 3.07 11.99 -5.88
CA PHE A 772 3.82 10.77 -5.71
C PHE A 772 3.66 10.20 -4.31
N ASP A 773 3.31 10.97 -3.27
CA ASP A 773 3.07 10.43 -1.91
C ASP A 773 1.59 10.12 -1.61
N SER A 774 0.71 10.30 -2.60
CA SER A 774 -0.70 9.95 -2.57
C SER A 774 -1.46 10.64 -1.43
N ASP A 775 -1.13 11.91 -1.18
CA ASP A 775 -1.78 12.73 -0.16
C ASP A 775 -2.93 13.60 -0.70
N GLY A 776 -3.17 13.53 -2.01
CA GLY A 776 -4.21 14.26 -2.73
C GLY A 776 -3.79 15.66 -3.20
N GLU A 777 -2.55 16.08 -2.93
CA GLU A 777 -1.99 17.35 -3.38
C GLU A 777 -0.94 17.14 -4.47
N GLU A 778 -0.79 18.14 -5.35
CA GLU A 778 0.21 18.12 -6.42
C GLU A 778 1.65 18.06 -5.86
N GLY A 779 2.45 17.10 -6.34
CA GLY A 779 3.84 16.90 -5.92
C GLY A 779 3.95 15.88 -4.78
N GLY A 780 4.78 16.15 -3.77
CA GLY A 780 4.78 15.34 -2.57
C GLY A 780 5.93 15.63 -1.62
N ILE A 781 5.78 15.17 -0.37
CA ILE A 781 6.75 15.38 0.69
C ILE A 781 7.53 14.09 0.92
N LEU A 782 8.75 14.06 0.36
CA LEU A 782 9.70 13.02 0.73
C LEU A 782 10.15 13.27 2.17
N SER A 783 9.78 12.38 3.10
CA SER A 783 10.03 12.54 4.54
C SER A 783 10.69 11.29 5.15
N GLY A 784 11.02 11.37 6.44
CA GLY A 784 11.64 10.25 7.17
C GLY A 784 13.15 10.19 7.08
N PHE A 785 13.79 11.20 6.48
CA PHE A 785 15.24 11.33 6.45
C PHE A 785 15.80 12.28 7.51
N LEU A 786 17.13 12.37 7.63
CA LEU A 786 17.81 13.38 8.43
C LEU A 786 19.04 13.90 7.69
N VAL A 787 19.00 15.15 7.22
CA VAL A 787 20.13 15.76 6.54
C VAL A 787 21.31 15.91 7.53
N PRO A 788 22.47 15.27 7.26
CA PRO A 788 23.59 15.29 8.18
C PRO A 788 24.33 16.64 8.19
N ALA A 789 25.32 16.76 9.07
CA ALA A 789 26.24 17.89 9.01
C ALA A 789 27.18 17.74 7.79
N PRO A 790 27.58 18.85 7.13
CA PRO A 790 28.47 18.77 5.98
C PRO A 790 29.82 18.15 6.34
N ILE A 791 30.26 17.19 5.54
CA ILE A 791 31.60 16.59 5.64
C ILE A 791 32.64 17.58 5.12
N ALA A 792 33.79 17.68 5.79
CA ALA A 792 34.83 18.61 5.40
C ALA A 792 35.39 18.31 3.99
N GLY A 793 35.02 19.13 3.00
CA GLY A 793 35.46 19.00 1.61
C GLY A 793 34.45 18.35 0.67
N GLU A 794 33.36 17.82 1.22
CA GLU A 794 32.22 17.34 0.44
C GLU A 794 31.45 18.52 -0.16
N VAL A 795 31.08 18.39 -1.43
CA VAL A 795 30.37 19.45 -2.18
C VAL A 795 28.88 19.18 -2.16
N ASN A 796 28.47 17.91 -2.19
CA ASN A 796 27.09 17.49 -2.31
C ASN A 796 26.48 17.28 -0.92
N ALA A 797 25.33 17.91 -0.68
CA ALA A 797 24.46 17.62 0.44
C ALA A 797 23.75 16.28 0.26
N ALA A 798 23.26 16.03 -0.95
CA ALA A 798 22.58 14.80 -1.31
C ALA A 798 22.81 14.42 -2.78
N THR A 799 22.54 13.17 -3.09
CA THR A 799 22.42 12.64 -4.46
C THR A 799 21.02 12.05 -4.59
N MET A 800 20.31 12.38 -5.66
CA MET A 800 18.99 11.85 -5.96
C MET A 800 19.00 11.15 -7.30
N SER A 801 18.55 9.90 -7.39
CA SER A 801 18.41 9.17 -8.66
C SER A 801 16.96 8.81 -8.91
N CYS A 802 16.51 8.91 -10.15
CA CYS A 802 15.16 8.50 -10.56
C CYS A 802 15.25 7.41 -11.63
N PHE A 803 14.23 6.57 -11.74
CA PHE A 803 13.98 5.77 -12.93
C PHE A 803 12.58 6.08 -13.44
N VAL A 804 12.53 6.71 -14.62
CA VAL A 804 11.30 7.12 -15.30
C VAL A 804 11.21 6.39 -16.64
N THR A 805 10.05 5.79 -16.91
CA THR A 805 9.79 5.02 -18.13
C THR A 805 9.01 5.89 -19.09
N GLU A 806 9.79 6.74 -19.75
CA GLU A 806 9.54 7.50 -20.96
C GLU A 806 10.84 8.26 -21.18
N GLY A 807 11.04 8.79 -22.38
CA GLY A 807 12.20 9.55 -22.69
C GLY A 807 12.23 9.95 -24.14
N ASP A 808 11.78 11.17 -24.42
CA ASP A 808 11.86 11.76 -25.74
C ASP A 808 12.47 13.17 -25.72
N ASP A 809 13.12 13.56 -26.82
CA ASP A 809 13.71 14.90 -26.96
C ASP A 809 12.77 15.88 -27.68
N TYR A 810 11.49 15.54 -27.77
CA TYR A 810 10.52 16.19 -28.64
C TYR A 810 9.70 17.24 -27.91
N TYR A 811 9.17 16.87 -26.75
CA TYR A 811 8.36 17.74 -25.92
C TYR A 811 9.21 18.39 -24.83
N ASN A 812 8.66 19.41 -24.21
CA ASN A 812 9.33 20.22 -23.20
C ASN A 812 8.24 20.59 -22.20
N GLY A 813 8.63 20.86 -20.96
CA GLY A 813 7.75 21.32 -19.89
C GLY A 813 7.79 20.41 -18.67
N ASP A 814 8.37 19.24 -18.84
CA ASP A 814 8.69 18.26 -17.82
C ASP A 814 9.94 18.66 -17.01
N TYR A 815 9.93 18.37 -15.71
CA TYR A 815 11.05 18.60 -14.82
C TYR A 815 10.82 17.93 -13.47
N ILE A 816 11.92 17.70 -12.77
CA ILE A 816 11.91 17.46 -11.32
C ILE A 816 12.43 18.68 -10.58
N ALA A 817 11.78 19.05 -9.48
CA ALA A 817 12.20 20.11 -8.59
C ALA A 817 12.29 19.64 -7.14
N LEU A 818 13.27 20.17 -6.42
CA LEU A 818 13.44 19.98 -4.98
C LEU A 818 13.29 21.35 -4.31
N ASN A 819 12.32 21.49 -3.41
CA ASN A 819 12.00 22.75 -2.73
C ASN A 819 11.90 23.92 -3.73
N ASP A 820 10.99 23.80 -4.70
CA ASP A 820 10.73 24.76 -5.79
C ASP A 820 11.89 25.00 -6.77
N THR A 821 12.98 24.24 -6.67
CA THR A 821 14.17 24.42 -7.52
C THR A 821 14.37 23.23 -8.43
N LYS A 822 14.21 23.49 -9.73
CA LYS A 822 14.43 22.50 -10.79
C LYS A 822 15.85 21.95 -10.76
N LEU A 823 15.98 20.64 -10.88
CA LEU A 823 17.25 19.93 -10.90
C LEU A 823 17.69 19.65 -12.33
N TRP A 824 18.99 19.36 -12.48
CA TRP A 824 19.64 19.09 -13.76
C TRP A 824 20.75 18.05 -13.52
N ASP A 825 20.80 17.01 -14.34
CA ASP A 825 21.72 15.87 -14.16
C ASP A 825 23.11 16.14 -14.78
N GLY A 826 23.17 17.05 -15.77
CA GLY A 826 24.39 17.48 -16.43
C GLY A 826 24.61 16.97 -17.85
N THR A 827 23.68 16.27 -18.50
CA THR A 827 23.89 15.80 -19.88
C THR A 827 23.80 16.94 -20.92
N GLU A 828 24.52 16.80 -22.04
CA GLU A 828 24.62 17.83 -23.09
C GLU A 828 23.40 17.78 -24.03
N GLY A 829 22.37 18.58 -23.77
CA GLY A 829 21.16 18.63 -24.61
C GLY A 829 19.95 19.14 -23.84
N GLU A 830 19.96 18.89 -22.53
CA GLU A 830 18.89 19.19 -21.58
C GLU A 830 18.56 20.67 -21.40
N SER A 831 17.27 20.88 -21.15
CA SER A 831 16.69 22.10 -20.60
C SER A 831 16.22 21.79 -19.18
N LEU A 832 16.18 22.78 -18.28
CA LEU A 832 15.46 22.66 -16.99
C LEU A 832 13.93 22.47 -17.18
N ASN A 833 13.47 22.18 -18.38
CA ASN A 833 12.08 21.97 -18.76
C ASN A 833 12.02 20.83 -19.79
N ASP A 834 12.93 19.87 -19.68
CA ASP A 834 13.13 18.73 -20.59
C ASP A 834 14.13 17.76 -19.91
N VAL A 835 13.69 17.22 -18.77
CA VAL A 835 14.54 16.36 -17.92
C VAL A 835 14.35 14.89 -18.30
N TRP A 836 13.15 14.48 -18.71
CA TRP A 836 12.82 13.11 -19.12
C TRP A 836 13.01 12.93 -20.63
N ASN A 837 14.25 13.07 -21.08
CA ASN A 837 14.59 13.10 -22.50
C ASN A 837 15.02 11.75 -23.08
N GLY A 838 15.01 10.71 -22.27
CA GLY A 838 15.45 9.36 -22.61
C GLY A 838 16.96 9.20 -22.71
N GLN A 839 17.75 10.10 -22.14
CA GLN A 839 19.21 10.12 -22.23
C GLN A 839 19.86 10.30 -20.85
N SER A 840 20.18 9.19 -20.18
CA SER A 840 20.95 9.28 -18.94
C SER A 840 22.44 9.03 -19.09
N ILE A 841 23.22 9.59 -18.15
CA ILE A 841 24.67 9.41 -18.08
C ILE A 841 25.05 7.92 -17.97
N GLY A 842 25.69 7.39 -19.03
CA GLY A 842 26.23 6.03 -19.07
C GLY A 842 25.33 5.02 -19.79
N MET A 843 24.19 5.45 -20.32
CA MET A 843 23.33 4.64 -21.18
C MET A 843 23.87 4.57 -22.62
N THR A 844 23.51 3.51 -23.34
CA THR A 844 23.92 3.33 -24.75
C THR A 844 22.76 3.36 -25.74
N ALA A 845 21.53 3.29 -25.24
CA ALA A 845 20.30 3.40 -26.01
C ALA A 845 19.41 4.42 -25.32
N ASP A 846 18.75 5.23 -26.13
CA ASP A 846 17.84 6.27 -25.64
C ASP A 846 16.48 5.64 -25.33
N GLY A 847 15.65 6.23 -24.47
CA GLY A 847 14.21 5.92 -24.34
C GLY A 847 13.67 5.60 -22.95
N VAL A 848 14.53 5.62 -21.93
CA VAL A 848 14.12 5.71 -20.53
C VAL A 848 15.14 6.57 -19.80
N ASP A 849 14.76 7.14 -18.66
CA ASP A 849 15.65 7.99 -17.87
C ASP A 849 15.99 7.33 -16.53
N VAL A 850 17.28 7.03 -16.35
CA VAL A 850 17.91 6.63 -15.08
C VAL A 850 18.85 7.73 -14.62
N ASP A 851 18.29 8.91 -14.37
CA ASP A 851 19.05 10.12 -14.08
C ASP A 851 19.54 10.20 -12.64
N THR A 852 20.59 10.99 -12.43
CA THR A 852 21.16 11.24 -11.11
C THR A 852 21.51 12.71 -10.91
N PHE A 853 20.78 13.34 -10.01
CA PHE A 853 20.90 14.74 -9.64
C PHE A 853 21.81 14.92 -8.41
N TYR A 854 22.68 15.94 -8.46
CA TYR A 854 23.58 16.28 -7.36
C TYR A 854 23.16 17.57 -6.67
N ILE A 855 22.70 17.47 -5.43
CA ILE A 855 22.26 18.61 -4.63
C ILE A 855 23.45 19.12 -3.82
N THR A 856 23.93 20.32 -4.11
CA THR A 856 25.13 20.87 -3.42
C THR A 856 24.78 21.58 -2.11
N TRP A 857 25.68 21.56 -1.12
CA TRP A 857 25.53 22.40 0.09
C TRP A 857 25.41 23.90 -0.24
N ALA A 858 25.99 24.32 -1.36
CA ALA A 858 25.97 25.72 -1.80
C ALA A 858 24.61 26.15 -2.39
N SER A 859 23.74 25.20 -2.78
CA SER A 859 22.40 25.52 -3.29
C SER A 859 21.47 26.02 -2.19
N GLY A 860 21.69 25.58 -0.95
CA GLY A 860 20.81 25.89 0.18
C GLY A 860 19.43 25.25 0.06
N LEU A 861 19.27 24.23 -0.79
CA LEU A 861 18.02 23.48 -0.93
C LEU A 861 17.79 22.51 0.22
N LEU A 862 18.85 22.09 0.90
CA LEU A 862 18.80 21.21 2.06
C LEU A 862 19.75 21.77 3.12
N ASP A 863 19.24 21.92 4.35
CA ASP A 863 19.98 22.35 5.52
C ASP A 863 20.18 21.19 6.51
N THR A 864 21.27 21.24 7.27
CA THR A 864 21.53 20.24 8.31
C THR A 864 20.38 20.18 9.31
N GLY A 865 19.83 18.98 9.50
CA GLY A 865 18.72 18.71 10.41
C GLY A 865 17.35 18.70 9.75
N ASP A 866 17.23 19.01 8.46
CA ASP A 866 15.98 18.82 7.72
C ASP A 866 15.59 17.34 7.76
N THR A 867 14.28 17.08 7.87
CA THR A 867 13.71 15.73 7.97
C THR A 867 12.74 15.38 6.85
N SER A 868 12.56 16.31 5.92
CA SER A 868 11.67 16.21 4.77
C SER A 868 12.05 17.24 3.71
N ALA A 869 11.65 17.01 2.47
CA ALA A 869 11.72 17.99 1.39
C ALA A 869 10.53 17.83 0.43
N GLN A 870 10.11 18.94 -0.16
CA GLN A 870 9.12 18.93 -1.24
C GLN A 870 9.81 18.46 -2.52
N ILE A 871 9.20 17.51 -3.22
CA ILE A 871 9.56 17.10 -4.57
C ILE A 871 8.37 17.38 -5.48
N ASP A 872 8.63 18.07 -6.59
CA ASP A 872 7.63 18.25 -7.65
C ASP A 872 8.14 17.55 -8.89
N ILE A 873 7.32 16.69 -9.48
CA ILE A 873 7.65 15.92 -10.68
C ILE A 873 6.59 16.24 -11.71
N VAL A 874 6.92 17.23 -12.55
CA VAL A 874 5.95 17.90 -13.40
C VAL A 874 6.13 17.44 -14.83
N THR A 875 5.01 17.37 -15.55
CA THR A 875 4.96 17.26 -17.02
C THR A 875 3.95 18.25 -17.59
N ASP A 876 4.16 18.71 -18.82
CA ASP A 876 3.22 19.55 -19.57
C ASP A 876 2.50 18.70 -20.63
N VAL A 877 3.25 18.20 -21.61
CA VAL A 877 2.73 17.38 -22.72
C VAL A 877 3.17 15.93 -22.62
N ASP A 878 4.13 15.60 -21.77
CA ASP A 878 4.67 14.24 -21.69
C ASP A 878 3.87 13.32 -20.79
N ILE A 879 3.98 12.04 -21.05
CA ILE A 879 3.35 10.97 -20.29
C ILE A 879 4.39 9.92 -19.98
N TRP A 880 4.53 9.58 -18.72
CA TRP A 880 5.58 8.67 -18.29
C TRP A 880 5.19 7.97 -16.99
N ASN A 881 5.91 6.90 -16.66
CA ASN A 881 5.77 6.29 -15.32
C ASN A 881 7.01 6.49 -14.48
N LEU A 882 6.80 6.79 -13.20
CA LEU A 882 7.83 6.71 -12.19
C LEU A 882 7.96 5.27 -11.73
N VAL A 883 9.15 4.68 -11.85
CA VAL A 883 9.47 3.37 -11.28
C VAL A 883 10.05 3.50 -9.87
N TYR A 884 11.02 4.40 -9.67
CA TYR A 884 11.53 4.69 -8.34
C TYR A 884 12.20 6.06 -8.22
N ILE A 885 12.39 6.51 -6.97
CA ILE A 885 13.25 7.63 -6.54
C ILE A 885 14.18 7.12 -5.42
N ILE A 886 15.46 7.46 -5.52
CA ILE A 886 16.46 7.23 -4.46
C ILE A 886 16.96 8.59 -4.00
N LEU A 887 16.90 8.88 -2.69
CA LEU A 887 17.56 10.03 -2.08
C LEU A 887 18.66 9.57 -1.13
N SER A 888 19.87 10.09 -1.29
CA SER A 888 21.03 9.66 -0.52
C SER A 888 21.82 10.82 0.07
N PHE A 889 22.28 10.67 1.32
CA PHE A 889 23.05 11.68 2.06
C PHE A 889 24.39 11.12 2.54
N ARG A 890 25.47 11.88 2.34
CA ARG A 890 26.79 11.57 2.92
C ARG A 890 26.89 12.10 4.34
N SER A 891 27.35 11.28 5.28
CA SER A 891 27.50 11.64 6.69
C SER A 891 28.86 11.24 7.28
N GLU A 892 29.55 12.20 7.93
CA GLU A 892 30.67 11.93 8.85
C GLU A 892 30.18 11.21 10.11
N ILE A 893 28.91 11.44 10.47
CA ILE A 893 28.27 10.75 11.59
C ILE A 893 27.89 9.40 11.08
N THR A 894 28.78 8.49 11.41
CA THR A 894 28.57 7.08 11.35
C THR A 894 27.48 6.69 12.34
N THR A 895 26.29 6.30 11.87
CA THR A 895 25.25 5.61 12.65
C THR A 895 25.17 4.18 12.13
N SER A 896 25.68 3.20 12.89
CA SER A 896 25.67 1.80 12.49
C SER A 896 24.34 1.15 12.83
N ASP A 897 23.96 0.28 11.90
CA ASP A 897 22.85 -0.65 11.97
C ASP A 897 21.44 -0.02 11.91
N ALA A 898 21.25 0.84 10.93
CA ALA A 898 20.41 0.45 9.79
C ALA A 898 20.86 1.28 8.59
N ILE A 899 21.02 0.62 7.45
CA ILE A 899 20.62 1.31 6.24
C ILE A 899 19.10 1.46 6.43
N SER A 900 18.61 2.65 6.80
CA SER A 900 17.25 3.00 6.42
C SER A 900 17.38 3.51 4.99
N TYR A 901 17.63 2.66 4.01
CA TYR A 901 16.53 2.30 3.13
C TYR A 901 15.31 1.89 3.93
N SER A 902 14.47 2.90 4.20
CA SER A 902 13.06 2.65 3.91
C SER A 902 13.06 2.33 2.42
N ILE A 903 13.07 1.05 2.06
CA ILE A 903 12.39 0.65 0.83
C ILE A 903 10.97 0.91 1.23
N GLY A 904 10.43 2.02 0.74
CA GLY A 904 9.02 2.31 0.87
C GLY A 904 8.23 1.28 0.06
N TYR A 905 8.23 0.01 0.48
CA TYR A 905 6.92 -0.49 0.81
C TYR A 905 6.46 0.49 1.87
N VAL A 906 5.60 1.42 1.49
CA VAL A 906 4.56 1.82 2.41
C VAL A 906 3.84 0.50 2.70
N SER A 907 4.43 -0.34 3.56
CA SER A 907 3.71 -1.37 4.26
C SER A 907 2.65 -0.55 4.95
N GLU A 908 1.43 -0.70 4.46
CA GLU A 908 0.27 0.03 4.90
C GLU A 908 0.38 0.32 6.41
N PRO A 909 0.19 1.58 6.84
CA PRO A 909 0.01 1.83 8.27
C PRO A 909 -1.13 0.98 8.84
#